data_AF-A0A810KW44-F1
#
_entry.id   AF-A0A810KW44-F1
#
_cell.length_a   1.000
_cell.length_b   1.000
_cell.length_c   1.000
_cell.angle_alpha   90.00
_cell.angle_beta   90.00
_cell.angle_gamma   90.00
#
_symmetry.space_group_name_H-M   'P 1'
#
loop_
_entity.id
_entity.type
_entity.pdbx_description
1 polymer ?
#
loop_
_entity_poly.entity_id
_entity_poly.type
_entity_poly.pdbx_seq_one_letter_code
_entity_poly.pdbx_strand_id
1 'polypeptide(L)'
;MTTPLQPGFGIGIDLGTSNTVAVVRSPDGRTRPLLFDGQPILPSTVFVDESGHIHVGRDAQRLAQLDPARCEPNPKRRIDEPSVLLGDREVPVVALLAGLLKEIAAKAVEAVGFLPPAAMTHPAAWGPTRRGALLEAVRQAGWPPVKLVPEPIAAARYFAQVMRRPVPVGSSLAVFDFGGGTLDVAVVRNEGTGFTVIGSGGDERLGGLDLDEALVTHVGGQIGQRYPQIWQHLSQPTSTTDRRYRRLFWADVGGAKEMLSRSTNAPVPVPGADAAIHLTRDELERLTTPLLDRAVAATEATIAQAGLRADQLSGLFLVGGSSRVPMVARLLHAKLGIAPTVLEQPELPVAEGALAELAPADAATESMPYPMSAMPASPAAGMPVSALPGQAGPVSGAPGQPSGAPMSPGGPPGPYLPGGPPPGGPGGYPQAQFGQPAPIPAPPPARRAWYKRPKVIVPAAAAVVLLLVVGGYLLLRNPYQERGFDGLKAIGSVKYAGADDKTWVQVVGDTAYTMEIDSGESYTSSGTAILRAIPLGQKPLKAKWTKRIDSGGADWDTDWGMHVYDGGGIAIRYGPDGDTPGRYYLLDLDGGSNWHSDTANNEAFGVSVAAGVVLRQASDGSRITALGLSDGKPKWHLAGIAYVENTPGDLARPAWFGSSWPMHSAEKATRAVVVDTDNVATLVDLKTGHKLADGGSQRLSGTTTGATTGPTRLVYNGMLMDMTPAAGFQIRAYALDSMDQKWAYHGGSGYTPDWIQPCGESLLCIKEHRGDSTDGSAEKGVRLVTLHLDDGNKEAWHKDVKGLDGAIGVGNRVVVTAHDDRATTTVYDEDGTFQERRAGMDAARVDDATMLLANGVVETNETDPNWTMTGYGVQSGNTDTLGPLAADLSRCEFSDTYLACSGDGKFEFWRFRS
;
A
#
# COMPACT_ATOMS: atom_id res chain seq x y z
N MET A 1 -25.61 -13.67 -35.85
CA MET A 1 -24.69 -14.79 -36.13
C MET A 1 -23.97 -15.10 -34.83
N THR A 2 -24.13 -16.30 -34.29
CA THR A 2 -23.46 -16.70 -33.04
C THR A 2 -22.09 -17.27 -33.38
N THR A 3 -21.03 -16.55 -33.03
CA THR A 3 -19.66 -17.07 -33.08
C THR A 3 -19.58 -18.35 -32.22
N PRO A 4 -18.93 -19.43 -32.69
CA PRO A 4 -18.77 -20.63 -31.87
C PRO A 4 -18.02 -20.31 -30.57
N LEU A 5 -18.52 -20.84 -29.45
CA LEU A 5 -17.83 -20.77 -28.17
C LEU A 5 -16.49 -21.48 -28.29
N GLN A 6 -15.38 -20.73 -28.24
CA GLN A 6 -14.05 -21.33 -28.23
C GLN A 6 -13.79 -21.99 -26.86
N PRO A 7 -13.42 -23.28 -26.79
CA PRO A 7 -13.19 -23.96 -25.53
C PRO A 7 -12.13 -23.26 -24.66
N GLY A 8 -12.38 -23.23 -23.34
CA GLY A 8 -11.43 -22.78 -22.33
C GLY A 8 -11.40 -21.28 -22.00
N PHE A 9 -11.80 -20.41 -22.93
CA PHE A 9 -11.95 -18.99 -22.62
C PHE A 9 -13.08 -18.73 -21.62
N GLY A 10 -12.89 -17.77 -20.72
CA GLY A 10 -13.91 -17.30 -19.79
C GLY A 10 -13.54 -15.95 -19.18
N ILE A 11 -14.51 -15.25 -18.60
CA ILE A 11 -14.28 -14.00 -17.86
C ILE A 11 -15.03 -14.04 -16.52
N GLY A 12 -14.34 -13.68 -15.44
CA GLY A 12 -14.95 -13.39 -14.14
C GLY A 12 -15.02 -11.88 -13.96
N ILE A 13 -16.18 -11.36 -13.58
CA ILE A 13 -16.43 -9.94 -13.40
C ILE A 13 -16.87 -9.72 -11.95
N ASP A 14 -16.06 -8.99 -11.19
CA ASP A 14 -16.47 -8.45 -9.91
C ASP A 14 -17.07 -7.06 -10.07
N LEU A 15 -18.40 -6.96 -9.99
CA LEU A 15 -19.14 -5.71 -10.08
C LEU A 15 -19.23 -5.08 -8.69
N GLY A 16 -18.14 -4.50 -8.18
CA GLY A 16 -18.13 -3.80 -6.90
C GLY A 16 -18.89 -2.46 -6.92
N THR A 17 -19.08 -1.85 -5.75
CA THR A 17 -19.85 -0.59 -5.63
C THR A 17 -19.12 0.62 -6.18
N SER A 18 -17.82 0.72 -5.91
CA SER A 18 -16.98 1.87 -6.25
C SER A 18 -15.94 1.55 -7.31
N ASN A 19 -15.51 0.29 -7.38
CA ASN A 19 -14.54 -0.26 -8.31
C ASN A 19 -15.08 -1.57 -8.88
N THR A 20 -14.77 -1.85 -10.14
CA THR A 20 -15.16 -3.06 -10.86
C THR A 20 -13.91 -3.69 -11.47
N VAL A 21 -13.79 -5.00 -11.32
CA VAL A 21 -12.65 -5.79 -11.81
C VAL A 21 -13.15 -6.84 -12.79
N ALA A 22 -12.36 -7.13 -13.81
CA ALA A 22 -12.62 -8.26 -14.68
C ALA A 22 -11.33 -9.04 -14.96
N VAL A 23 -11.39 -10.36 -14.88
CA VAL A 23 -10.27 -11.27 -15.14
C VAL A 23 -10.66 -12.25 -16.23
N VAL A 24 -9.81 -12.39 -17.25
CA VAL A 24 -9.99 -13.32 -18.36
C VAL A 24 -9.11 -14.55 -18.17
N ARG A 25 -9.68 -15.74 -18.41
CA ARG A 25 -8.96 -17.01 -18.56
C ARG A 25 -8.75 -17.32 -20.04
N SER A 26 -7.53 -17.68 -20.40
CA SER A 26 -7.17 -18.24 -21.71
C SER A 26 -7.35 -19.77 -21.73
N PRO A 27 -7.42 -20.43 -22.91
CA PRO A 27 -7.57 -21.89 -23.00
C PRO A 27 -6.44 -22.70 -22.37
N ASP A 28 -5.26 -22.11 -22.19
CA ASP A 28 -4.12 -22.69 -21.45
C ASP A 28 -4.29 -22.64 -19.91
N GLY A 29 -5.46 -22.19 -19.43
CA GLY A 29 -5.80 -22.06 -18.03
C GLY A 29 -5.26 -20.80 -17.35
N ARG A 30 -4.43 -19.99 -18.02
CA ARG A 30 -3.85 -18.77 -17.42
C ARG A 30 -4.90 -17.68 -17.26
N THR A 31 -4.93 -17.05 -16.09
CA THR A 31 -5.73 -15.84 -15.83
C THR A 31 -4.93 -14.56 -16.04
N ARG A 32 -5.61 -13.48 -16.40
CA ARG A 32 -5.06 -12.11 -16.43
C ARG A 32 -6.17 -11.07 -16.22
N PRO A 33 -5.94 -9.98 -15.48
CA PRO A 33 -6.91 -8.89 -15.41
C PRO A 33 -7.09 -8.22 -16.78
N LEU A 34 -8.28 -7.69 -17.04
CA LEU A 34 -8.49 -6.68 -18.07
C LEU A 34 -7.93 -5.35 -17.58
N LEU A 35 -7.29 -4.61 -18.50
CA LEU A 35 -6.72 -3.30 -18.21
C LEU A 35 -7.61 -2.21 -18.81
N PHE A 36 -8.04 -1.29 -17.95
CA PHE A 36 -8.78 -0.08 -18.27
C PHE A 36 -7.80 1.09 -18.09
N ASP A 37 -7.45 1.78 -19.17
CA ASP A 37 -6.39 2.82 -19.19
C ASP A 37 -5.06 2.34 -18.58
N GLY A 38 -4.70 1.08 -18.86
CA GLY A 38 -3.48 0.44 -18.34
C GLY A 38 -3.58 -0.06 -16.89
N GLN A 39 -4.77 -0.03 -16.27
CA GLN A 39 -4.97 -0.35 -14.85
C GLN A 39 -5.98 -1.50 -14.66
N PRO A 40 -5.76 -2.44 -13.72
CA PRO A 40 -6.59 -3.64 -13.56
C PRO A 40 -7.96 -3.38 -12.89
N ILE A 41 -8.32 -2.11 -12.69
CA ILE A 41 -9.51 -1.66 -11.97
C ILE A 41 -10.21 -0.57 -12.78
N LEU A 42 -11.50 -0.77 -13.06
CA LEU A 42 -12.40 0.22 -13.63
C LEU A 42 -13.21 0.87 -12.50
N PRO A 43 -13.10 2.20 -12.27
CA PRO A 43 -14.00 2.87 -11.34
C PRO A 43 -15.46 2.69 -11.78
N SER A 44 -16.35 2.34 -10.85
CA SER A 44 -17.77 2.09 -11.16
C SER A 44 -18.58 3.37 -11.39
N THR A 45 -17.92 4.53 -11.35
CA THR A 45 -18.48 5.86 -11.60
C THR A 45 -19.04 5.99 -13.02
N VAL A 46 -20.20 6.63 -13.13
CA VAL A 46 -20.86 6.95 -14.40
C VAL A 46 -21.18 8.45 -14.48
N PHE A 47 -21.13 9.01 -15.69
CA PHE A 47 -21.42 10.42 -15.96
C PHE A 47 -22.29 10.53 -17.21
N VAL A 48 -23.33 11.36 -17.19
CA VAL A 48 -24.25 11.54 -18.32
C VAL A 48 -24.13 12.93 -18.88
N ASP A 49 -23.60 13.05 -20.10
CA ASP A 49 -23.39 14.35 -20.75
C ASP A 49 -24.70 15.00 -21.24
N GLU A 50 -24.58 16.22 -21.76
CA GLU A 50 -25.72 17.01 -22.26
C GLU A 50 -26.45 16.35 -23.44
N SER A 51 -25.77 15.48 -24.21
CA SER A 51 -26.40 14.69 -25.28
C SER A 51 -27.20 13.51 -24.74
N GLY A 52 -26.87 13.04 -23.52
CA GLY A 52 -27.41 11.84 -22.89
C GLY A 52 -26.51 10.61 -23.06
N HIS A 53 -25.25 10.78 -23.50
CA HIS A 53 -24.29 9.70 -23.55
C HIS A 53 -23.76 9.37 -22.16
N ILE A 54 -23.64 8.07 -21.85
CA ILE A 54 -23.15 7.57 -20.56
C ILE A 54 -21.65 7.27 -20.70
N HIS A 55 -20.84 8.14 -20.11
CA HIS A 55 -19.42 7.92 -19.89
C HIS A 55 -19.24 7.10 -18.60
N VAL A 56 -18.17 6.29 -18.51
CA VAL A 56 -17.89 5.44 -17.34
C VAL A 56 -16.43 5.54 -16.91
N GLY A 57 -16.08 4.97 -15.75
CA GLY A 57 -14.68 4.84 -15.35
C GLY A 57 -13.98 6.17 -15.10
N ARG A 58 -12.72 6.26 -15.55
CA ARG A 58 -11.86 7.43 -15.36
C ARG A 58 -12.35 8.65 -16.15
N ASP A 59 -12.92 8.44 -17.34
CA ASP A 59 -13.53 9.51 -18.13
C ASP A 59 -14.75 10.10 -17.42
N ALA A 60 -15.63 9.27 -16.85
CA ALA A 60 -16.71 9.75 -16.01
C ALA A 60 -16.20 10.55 -14.80
N GLN A 61 -15.16 10.06 -14.11
CA GLN A 61 -14.56 10.77 -12.99
C GLN A 61 -13.93 12.12 -13.39
N ARG A 62 -13.40 12.22 -14.61
CA ARG A 62 -12.82 13.44 -15.18
C ARG A 62 -13.90 14.45 -15.57
N LEU A 63 -14.93 14.01 -16.29
CA LEU A 63 -16.08 14.86 -16.66
C LEU A 63 -16.86 15.36 -15.43
N ALA A 64 -16.95 14.54 -14.39
CA ALA A 64 -17.50 14.94 -13.09
C ALA A 64 -16.66 16.00 -12.34
N GLN A 65 -15.47 16.39 -12.82
CA GLN A 65 -14.78 17.61 -12.34
C GLN A 65 -15.36 18.88 -12.97
N LEU A 66 -16.02 18.77 -14.12
CA LEU A 66 -16.71 19.88 -14.81
C LEU A 66 -18.15 20.02 -14.31
N ASP A 67 -18.93 18.94 -14.27
CA ASP A 67 -20.29 18.97 -13.74
C ASP A 67 -20.58 17.80 -12.78
N PRO A 68 -20.32 17.97 -11.46
CA PRO A 68 -20.62 16.94 -10.47
C PRO A 68 -22.09 16.54 -10.39
N ALA A 69 -23.04 17.38 -10.86
CA ALA A 69 -24.46 17.07 -10.79
C ALA A 69 -24.89 15.98 -11.81
N ARG A 70 -24.08 15.75 -12.85
CA ARG A 70 -24.30 14.75 -13.90
C ARG A 70 -23.63 13.39 -13.61
N CYS A 71 -23.10 13.20 -12.42
CA CYS A 71 -22.31 12.03 -12.00
C CYS A 71 -23.02 11.18 -10.94
N GLU A 72 -23.07 9.86 -11.14
CA GLU A 72 -23.36 8.90 -10.06
C GLU A 72 -22.08 8.08 -9.79
N PRO A 73 -21.41 8.27 -8.64
CA PRO A 73 -20.15 7.58 -8.34
C PRO A 73 -20.32 6.09 -8.02
N ASN A 74 -21.50 5.64 -7.55
CA ASN A 74 -21.72 4.30 -6.98
C ASN A 74 -23.06 3.68 -7.47
N PRO A 75 -23.29 3.48 -8.77
CA PRO A 75 -24.60 3.07 -9.31
C PRO A 75 -25.13 1.74 -8.76
N LYS A 76 -24.26 0.82 -8.30
CA LYS A 76 -24.68 -0.44 -7.63
C LYS A 76 -25.51 -0.18 -6.36
N ARG A 77 -25.24 0.90 -5.61
CA ARG A 77 -26.03 1.29 -4.40
C ARG A 77 -27.45 1.76 -4.77
N ARG A 78 -27.70 2.17 -6.02
CA ARG A 78 -29.00 2.68 -6.50
C ARG A 78 -29.89 1.58 -7.09
N ILE A 79 -29.51 0.30 -7.06
CA ILE A 79 -30.18 -0.77 -7.84
C ILE A 79 -31.66 -1.03 -7.48
N ASP A 80 -32.10 -0.60 -6.29
CA ASP A 80 -33.52 -0.66 -5.88
C ASP A 80 -34.35 0.52 -6.41
N GLU A 81 -33.72 1.55 -6.98
CA GLU A 81 -34.37 2.71 -7.58
C GLU A 81 -34.61 2.49 -9.08
N PRO A 82 -35.75 2.96 -9.63
CA PRO A 82 -36.02 2.84 -11.07
C PRO A 82 -35.05 3.69 -11.90
N SER A 83 -34.66 4.84 -11.37
CA SER A 83 -33.97 5.92 -12.06
C SER A 83 -33.24 6.84 -11.07
N VAL A 84 -32.25 7.58 -11.57
CA VAL A 84 -31.61 8.68 -10.84
C VAL A 84 -31.61 9.95 -11.68
N LEU A 85 -31.73 11.11 -11.03
CA LEU A 85 -31.64 12.42 -11.69
C LEU A 85 -30.17 12.83 -11.80
N LEU A 86 -29.66 12.93 -13.02
CA LEU A 86 -28.29 13.36 -13.34
C LEU A 86 -28.35 14.64 -14.18
N GLY A 87 -27.96 15.75 -13.55
CA GLY A 87 -28.19 17.10 -14.07
C GLY A 87 -29.68 17.38 -14.23
N ASP A 88 -30.11 17.44 -15.49
CA ASP A 88 -31.48 17.67 -15.95
C ASP A 88 -32.18 16.41 -16.49
N ARG A 89 -31.52 15.26 -16.45
CA ARG A 89 -32.00 14.00 -17.05
C ARG A 89 -32.29 12.94 -16.00
N GLU A 90 -33.49 12.38 -16.04
CA GLU A 90 -33.81 11.16 -15.31
C GLU A 90 -33.31 9.94 -16.11
N VAL A 91 -32.41 9.16 -15.51
CA VAL A 91 -31.70 8.05 -16.18
C VAL A 91 -31.97 6.74 -15.44
N PRO A 92 -32.47 5.68 -16.11
CA PRO A 92 -32.71 4.40 -15.48
C PRO A 92 -31.43 3.79 -14.89
N VAL A 93 -31.48 3.29 -13.65
CA VAL A 93 -30.27 2.73 -12.98
C VAL A 93 -29.72 1.53 -13.74
N VAL A 94 -30.61 0.72 -14.31
CA VAL A 94 -30.28 -0.39 -15.22
C VAL A 94 -29.45 0.07 -16.42
N ALA A 95 -29.72 1.25 -16.98
CA ALA A 95 -28.98 1.80 -18.11
C ALA A 95 -27.57 2.27 -17.71
N LEU A 96 -27.41 2.77 -16.48
CA LEU A 96 -26.10 3.13 -15.91
C LEU A 96 -25.21 1.90 -15.73
N LEU A 97 -25.76 0.84 -15.12
CA LEU A 97 -25.07 -0.45 -14.98
C LEU A 97 -24.76 -1.06 -16.35
N ALA A 98 -25.68 -0.96 -17.32
CA ALA A 98 -25.45 -1.42 -18.69
C ALA A 98 -24.33 -0.62 -19.39
N GLY A 99 -24.17 0.67 -19.10
CA GLY A 99 -23.03 1.49 -19.57
C GLY A 99 -21.69 0.92 -19.09
N LEU A 100 -21.58 0.63 -17.79
CA LEU A 100 -20.37 0.06 -17.20
C LEU A 100 -20.06 -1.34 -17.78
N LEU A 101 -21.08 -2.18 -17.94
CA LEU A 101 -20.93 -3.51 -18.55
C LEU A 101 -20.58 -3.47 -20.04
N LYS A 102 -20.92 -2.41 -20.78
CA LYS A 102 -20.49 -2.22 -22.18
C LYS A 102 -19.00 -1.95 -22.29
N GLU A 103 -18.42 -1.16 -21.39
CA GLU A 103 -16.98 -0.89 -21.38
C GLU A 103 -16.19 -2.18 -21.10
N ILE A 104 -16.63 -2.99 -20.12
CA ILE A 104 -16.04 -4.30 -19.85
C ILE A 104 -16.16 -5.23 -21.06
N ALA A 105 -17.29 -5.19 -21.78
CA ALA A 105 -17.47 -5.99 -23.00
C ALA A 105 -16.53 -5.52 -24.13
N ALA A 106 -16.39 -4.21 -24.33
CA ALA A 106 -15.48 -3.63 -25.31
C ALA A 106 -14.03 -4.03 -25.01
N LYS A 107 -13.60 -3.92 -23.75
CA LYS A 107 -12.25 -4.31 -23.31
C LYS A 107 -12.02 -5.81 -23.35
N ALA A 108 -13.03 -6.64 -23.10
CA ALA A 108 -12.94 -8.08 -23.30
C ALA A 108 -12.76 -8.44 -24.78
N VAL A 109 -13.54 -7.82 -25.68
CA VAL A 109 -13.43 -8.02 -27.14
C VAL A 109 -12.10 -7.50 -27.68
N GLU A 110 -11.60 -6.35 -27.21
CA GLU A 110 -10.25 -5.85 -27.52
C GLU A 110 -9.17 -6.86 -27.06
N ALA A 111 -9.36 -7.46 -25.89
CA ALA A 111 -8.39 -8.36 -25.28
C ALA A 111 -8.36 -9.80 -25.84
N VAL A 112 -9.47 -10.35 -26.37
CA VAL A 112 -9.51 -11.73 -26.92
C VAL A 112 -10.20 -11.89 -28.28
N GLY A 113 -10.66 -10.79 -28.90
CA GLY A 113 -11.33 -10.79 -30.20
C GLY A 113 -12.82 -11.13 -30.19
N PHE A 114 -13.38 -11.53 -29.05
CA PHE A 114 -14.80 -11.85 -28.86
C PHE A 114 -15.21 -11.69 -27.39
N LEU A 115 -16.49 -11.87 -27.09
CA LEU A 115 -17.03 -11.80 -25.73
C LEU A 115 -17.14 -13.20 -25.13
N PRO A 116 -16.25 -13.61 -24.19
CA PRO A 116 -16.20 -14.98 -23.68
C PRO A 116 -17.33 -15.28 -22.68
N PRO A 117 -17.59 -16.56 -22.35
CA PRO A 117 -18.48 -16.96 -21.26
C PRO A 117 -18.16 -16.20 -19.97
N ALA A 118 -19.17 -15.60 -19.35
CA ALA A 118 -18.98 -14.73 -18.20
C ALA A 118 -19.61 -15.31 -16.93
N ALA A 119 -18.86 -15.21 -15.82
CA ALA A 119 -19.39 -15.26 -14.47
C ALA A 119 -19.35 -13.85 -13.88
N MET A 120 -20.43 -13.43 -13.23
CA MET A 120 -20.57 -12.08 -12.69
C MET A 120 -21.03 -12.14 -11.25
N THR A 121 -20.40 -11.34 -10.39
CA THR A 121 -20.67 -11.39 -8.95
C THR A 121 -21.89 -10.56 -8.54
N HIS A 122 -22.46 -10.94 -7.39
CA HIS A 122 -23.44 -10.12 -6.69
C HIS A 122 -23.43 -10.40 -5.16
N PRO A 123 -23.88 -9.47 -4.31
CA PRO A 123 -23.96 -9.68 -2.88
C PRO A 123 -24.90 -10.85 -2.54
N ALA A 124 -24.53 -11.68 -1.57
CA ALA A 124 -25.27 -12.90 -1.25
C ALA A 124 -26.72 -12.64 -0.79
N ALA A 125 -26.97 -11.48 -0.16
CA ALA A 125 -28.30 -11.06 0.28
C ALA A 125 -29.25 -10.65 -0.87
N TRP A 126 -28.79 -10.53 -2.13
CA TRP A 126 -29.63 -10.02 -3.22
C TRP A 126 -30.75 -10.98 -3.64
N GLY A 127 -31.98 -10.57 -3.33
CA GLY A 127 -33.21 -11.24 -3.78
C GLY A 127 -33.40 -11.25 -5.31
N PRO A 128 -34.46 -11.91 -5.80
CA PRO A 128 -34.73 -12.03 -7.23
C PRO A 128 -34.81 -10.69 -7.98
N THR A 129 -35.34 -9.64 -7.35
CA THR A 129 -35.51 -8.31 -7.97
C THR A 129 -34.18 -7.67 -8.35
N ARG A 130 -33.24 -7.52 -7.39
CA ARG A 130 -31.91 -6.93 -7.64
C ARG A 130 -31.12 -7.74 -8.68
N ARG A 131 -31.19 -9.07 -8.60
CA ARG A 131 -30.58 -9.97 -9.60
C ARG A 131 -31.23 -9.85 -10.98
N GLY A 132 -32.54 -9.64 -11.06
CA GLY A 132 -33.27 -9.39 -12.31
C GLY A 132 -32.87 -8.06 -12.96
N ALA A 133 -32.73 -6.99 -12.17
CA ALA A 133 -32.23 -5.70 -12.65
C ALA A 133 -30.80 -5.80 -13.21
N LEU A 134 -29.92 -6.57 -12.55
CA LEU A 134 -28.58 -6.84 -13.05
C LEU A 134 -28.59 -7.64 -14.36
N LEU A 135 -29.41 -8.69 -14.47
CA LEU A 135 -29.55 -9.47 -15.71
C LEU A 135 -30.13 -8.66 -16.88
N GLU A 136 -31.01 -7.72 -16.60
CA GLU A 136 -31.51 -6.77 -17.59
C GLU A 136 -30.40 -5.78 -18.03
N ALA A 137 -29.56 -5.30 -17.11
CA ALA A 137 -28.39 -4.48 -17.45
C ALA A 137 -27.39 -5.24 -18.34
N VAL A 138 -27.11 -6.51 -18.01
CA VAL A 138 -26.32 -7.46 -18.82
C VAL A 138 -26.89 -7.57 -20.24
N ARG A 139 -28.21 -7.76 -20.36
CA ARG A 139 -28.92 -7.84 -21.65
C ARG A 139 -28.82 -6.54 -22.45
N GLN A 140 -29.00 -5.38 -21.81
CA GLN A 140 -28.86 -4.05 -22.43
C GLN A 140 -27.41 -3.72 -22.82
N ALA A 141 -26.44 -4.35 -22.17
CA ALA A 141 -25.02 -4.26 -22.51
C ALA A 141 -24.59 -5.20 -23.65
N GLY A 142 -25.48 -6.07 -24.15
CA GLY A 142 -25.21 -6.95 -25.29
C GLY A 142 -24.45 -8.23 -24.95
N TRP A 143 -24.33 -8.58 -23.67
CA TRP A 143 -23.69 -9.82 -23.23
C TRP A 143 -24.56 -11.05 -23.57
N PRO A 144 -23.93 -12.20 -23.93
CA PRO A 144 -24.56 -13.51 -23.80
C PRO A 144 -25.05 -13.79 -22.36
N PRO A 145 -25.88 -14.82 -22.14
CA PRO A 145 -26.29 -15.23 -20.79
C PRO A 145 -25.08 -15.46 -19.87
N VAL A 146 -25.07 -14.78 -18.72
CA VAL A 146 -23.97 -14.84 -17.73
C VAL A 146 -24.36 -15.71 -16.54
N LYS A 147 -23.37 -16.37 -15.93
CA LYS A 147 -23.55 -17.08 -14.65
C LYS A 147 -23.45 -16.08 -13.51
N LEU A 148 -24.54 -15.83 -12.79
CA LEU A 148 -24.48 -15.07 -11.54
C LEU A 148 -23.85 -15.94 -10.43
N VAL A 149 -22.90 -15.36 -9.69
CA VAL A 149 -22.17 -16.00 -8.59
C VAL A 149 -22.26 -15.12 -7.35
N PRO A 150 -22.66 -15.62 -6.17
CA PRO A 150 -22.56 -14.86 -4.94
C PRO A 150 -21.10 -14.51 -4.61
N GLU A 151 -20.82 -13.24 -4.32
CA GLU A 151 -19.51 -12.71 -3.93
C GLU A 151 -18.75 -13.58 -2.90
N PRO A 152 -19.36 -14.05 -1.79
CA PRO A 152 -18.65 -14.91 -0.84
C PRO A 152 -18.40 -16.34 -1.34
N ILE A 153 -19.17 -16.86 -2.30
CA ILE A 153 -18.86 -18.14 -2.96
C ILE A 153 -17.63 -17.97 -3.86
N ALA A 154 -17.56 -16.86 -4.61
CA ALA A 154 -16.37 -16.53 -5.41
C ALA A 154 -15.13 -16.36 -4.51
N ALA A 155 -15.21 -15.55 -3.45
CA ALA A 155 -14.13 -15.37 -2.49
C ALA A 155 -13.64 -16.71 -1.89
N ALA A 156 -14.56 -17.61 -1.51
CA ALA A 156 -14.19 -18.92 -0.98
C ALA A 156 -13.59 -19.87 -2.03
N ARG A 157 -14.04 -19.82 -3.30
CA ARG A 157 -13.40 -20.52 -4.41
C ARG A 157 -11.97 -20.05 -4.61
N TYR A 158 -11.73 -18.74 -4.59
CA TYR A 158 -10.39 -18.16 -4.68
C TYR A 158 -9.49 -18.66 -3.54
N PHE A 159 -9.95 -18.55 -2.29
CA PHE A 159 -9.21 -19.04 -1.12
C PHE A 159 -8.87 -20.54 -1.22
N ALA A 160 -9.84 -21.37 -1.62
CA ALA A 160 -9.64 -22.81 -1.68
C ALA A 160 -8.76 -23.27 -2.85
N GLN A 161 -9.00 -22.73 -4.05
CA GLN A 161 -8.43 -23.25 -5.30
C GLN A 161 -7.26 -22.42 -5.82
N VAL A 162 -7.37 -21.08 -5.79
CA VAL A 162 -6.34 -20.18 -6.34
C VAL A 162 -5.21 -19.98 -5.34
N MET A 163 -5.53 -19.65 -4.07
CA MET A 163 -4.53 -19.60 -2.99
C MET A 163 -4.07 -20.99 -2.52
N ARG A 164 -4.67 -22.07 -3.04
CA ARG A 164 -4.38 -23.47 -2.67
C ARG A 164 -4.43 -23.73 -1.16
N ARG A 165 -5.44 -23.18 -0.45
CA ARG A 165 -5.71 -23.43 0.97
C ARG A 165 -6.93 -24.34 1.13
N PRO A 166 -6.77 -25.68 1.20
CA PRO A 166 -7.89 -26.60 1.14
C PRO A 166 -8.83 -26.41 2.33
N VAL A 167 -10.10 -26.11 2.06
CA VAL A 167 -11.19 -26.21 3.05
C VAL A 167 -11.74 -27.62 2.96
N PRO A 168 -11.63 -28.47 3.99
CA PRO A 168 -12.11 -29.86 3.92
C PRO A 168 -13.63 -29.93 3.67
N VAL A 169 -14.10 -31.01 3.06
CA VAL A 169 -15.55 -31.24 2.86
C VAL A 169 -16.26 -31.27 4.22
N GLY A 170 -17.42 -30.61 4.30
CA GLY A 170 -18.18 -30.36 5.52
C GLY A 170 -17.66 -29.19 6.38
N SER A 171 -16.42 -28.73 6.15
CA SER A 171 -15.85 -27.59 6.89
C SER A 171 -16.34 -26.25 6.33
N SER A 172 -16.27 -25.20 7.15
CA SER A 172 -16.87 -23.89 6.84
C SER A 172 -15.85 -22.75 6.96
N LEU A 173 -15.96 -21.77 6.07
CA LEU A 173 -15.14 -20.55 6.00
C LEU A 173 -16.05 -19.33 6.23
N ALA A 174 -15.61 -18.35 7.01
CA ALA A 174 -16.25 -17.03 7.02
C ALA A 174 -15.59 -16.11 5.99
N VAL A 175 -16.40 -15.45 5.17
CA VAL A 175 -15.98 -14.37 4.28
C VAL A 175 -16.52 -13.05 4.85
N PHE A 176 -15.63 -12.08 4.96
CA PHE A 176 -15.91 -10.70 5.38
C PHE A 176 -15.57 -9.80 4.19
N ASP A 177 -16.60 -9.35 3.47
CA ASP A 177 -16.45 -8.40 2.37
C ASP A 177 -16.76 -6.99 2.87
N PHE A 178 -15.73 -6.17 2.98
CA PHE A 178 -15.86 -4.78 3.38
C PHE A 178 -15.53 -3.88 2.19
N GLY A 179 -16.53 -3.69 1.35
CA GLY A 179 -16.45 -2.87 0.15
C GLY A 179 -16.47 -1.37 0.45
N GLY A 180 -16.54 -0.56 -0.60
CA GLY A 180 -16.80 0.88 -0.47
C GLY A 180 -18.23 1.18 0.00
N GLY A 181 -19.19 0.31 -0.33
CA GLY A 181 -20.62 0.59 -0.16
C GLY A 181 -21.40 -0.27 0.84
N THR A 182 -20.90 -1.45 1.21
CA THR A 182 -21.59 -2.38 2.13
C THR A 182 -20.56 -3.19 2.89
N LEU A 183 -21.02 -3.78 3.99
CA LEU A 183 -20.38 -4.90 4.65
C LEU A 183 -21.25 -6.11 4.38
N ASP A 184 -20.72 -7.11 3.68
CA ASP A 184 -21.38 -8.38 3.45
C ASP A 184 -20.60 -9.47 4.16
N VAL A 185 -21.22 -10.14 5.13
CA VAL A 185 -20.63 -11.27 5.85
C VAL A 185 -21.37 -12.54 5.48
N ALA A 186 -20.63 -13.59 5.13
CA ALA A 186 -21.22 -14.90 4.91
C ALA A 186 -20.37 -16.01 5.51
N VAL A 187 -21.03 -17.03 6.03
CA VAL A 187 -20.40 -18.32 6.30
C VAL A 187 -20.77 -19.26 5.18
N VAL A 188 -19.74 -19.83 4.54
CA VAL A 188 -19.90 -20.83 3.48
C VAL A 188 -19.39 -22.19 3.93
N ARG A 189 -19.98 -23.27 3.44
CA ARG A 189 -19.55 -24.65 3.68
C ARG A 189 -19.09 -25.29 2.39
N ASN A 190 -18.02 -26.09 2.44
CA ASN A 190 -17.62 -26.91 1.30
C ASN A 190 -18.43 -28.21 1.27
N GLU A 191 -19.31 -28.38 0.29
CA GLU A 191 -20.10 -29.61 0.07
C GLU A 191 -19.37 -30.63 -0.83
N GLY A 192 -18.09 -30.39 -1.14
CA GLY A 192 -17.26 -31.23 -2.01
C GLY A 192 -17.44 -30.96 -3.50
N THR A 193 -18.67 -30.71 -3.95
CA THR A 193 -18.96 -30.22 -5.31
C THR A 193 -18.79 -28.71 -5.45
N GLY A 194 -18.90 -27.96 -4.35
CA GLY A 194 -18.71 -26.52 -4.30
C GLY A 194 -19.02 -25.92 -2.94
N PHE A 195 -19.06 -24.59 -2.89
CA PHE A 195 -19.41 -23.84 -1.68
C PHE A 195 -20.90 -23.48 -1.66
N THR A 196 -21.54 -23.68 -0.50
CA THR A 196 -22.92 -23.25 -0.20
C THR A 196 -22.88 -22.16 0.87
N VAL A 197 -23.74 -21.14 0.77
CA VAL A 197 -23.91 -20.17 1.87
C VAL A 197 -24.81 -20.79 2.93
N ILE A 198 -24.29 -20.96 4.15
CA ILE A 198 -25.01 -21.52 5.31
C ILE A 198 -25.42 -20.46 6.34
N GLY A 199 -24.87 -19.25 6.24
CA GLY A 199 -25.30 -18.06 6.98
C GLY A 199 -24.89 -16.80 6.22
N SER A 200 -25.72 -15.76 6.28
CA SER A 200 -25.46 -14.47 5.63
C SER A 200 -25.96 -13.34 6.52
N GLY A 201 -25.21 -12.24 6.55
CA GLY A 201 -25.53 -11.01 7.26
C GLY A 201 -24.56 -9.91 6.83
N GLY A 202 -24.22 -9.02 7.76
CA GLY A 202 -23.50 -7.78 7.45
C GLY A 202 -24.40 -6.57 7.66
N ASP A 203 -24.14 -5.49 6.93
CA ASP A 203 -24.78 -4.18 7.11
C ASP A 203 -24.77 -3.38 5.79
N GLU A 204 -25.96 -3.15 5.22
CA GLU A 204 -26.14 -2.40 3.96
C GLU A 204 -25.78 -0.91 4.08
N ARG A 205 -25.50 -0.40 5.29
CA ARG A 205 -25.18 1.01 5.61
C ARG A 205 -23.86 1.13 6.38
N LEU A 206 -22.87 0.34 5.94
CA LEU A 206 -21.53 0.32 6.52
C LEU A 206 -20.52 -0.13 5.47
N GLY A 207 -19.89 0.81 4.77
CA GLY A 207 -18.78 0.56 3.85
C GLY A 207 -17.66 1.58 4.04
N GLY A 208 -16.68 1.55 3.15
CA GLY A 208 -15.57 2.52 3.11
C GLY A 208 -16.03 3.97 3.01
N LEU A 209 -17.18 4.25 2.38
CA LEU A 209 -17.78 5.59 2.27
C LEU A 209 -18.31 6.11 3.61
N ASP A 210 -18.77 5.22 4.49
CA ASP A 210 -19.26 5.57 5.82
C ASP A 210 -18.07 5.85 6.78
N LEU A 211 -16.90 5.25 6.50
CA LEU A 211 -15.63 5.67 7.12
C LEU A 211 -15.20 7.06 6.61
N ASP A 212 -15.34 7.32 5.30
CA ASP A 212 -15.06 8.64 4.71
C ASP A 212 -15.97 9.72 5.31
N GLU A 213 -17.26 9.45 5.53
CA GLU A 213 -18.18 10.40 6.15
C GLU A 213 -17.77 10.78 7.59
N ALA A 214 -17.27 9.82 8.37
CA ALA A 214 -16.75 10.09 9.71
C ALA A 214 -15.52 11.02 9.69
N LEU A 215 -14.61 10.81 8.73
CA LEU A 215 -13.45 11.67 8.51
C LEU A 215 -13.83 13.05 7.95
N VAL A 216 -14.72 13.10 6.96
CA VAL A 216 -15.29 14.34 6.38
C VAL A 216 -15.93 15.19 7.45
N THR A 217 -16.67 14.57 8.39
CA THR A 217 -17.28 15.25 9.52
C THR A 217 -16.21 15.83 10.46
N HIS A 218 -15.15 15.07 10.74
CA HIS A 218 -14.06 15.52 11.60
C HIS A 218 -13.24 16.67 10.98
N VAL A 219 -12.71 16.47 9.77
CA VAL A 219 -11.94 17.49 9.02
C VAL A 219 -12.81 18.69 8.71
N GLY A 220 -14.07 18.49 8.31
CA GLY A 220 -15.06 19.54 8.10
C GLY A 220 -15.32 20.37 9.37
N GLY A 221 -15.30 19.75 10.55
CA GLY A 221 -15.34 20.44 11.84
C GLY A 221 -14.12 21.32 12.11
N GLN A 222 -12.92 20.91 11.66
CA GLN A 222 -11.70 21.74 11.74
C GLN A 222 -11.74 22.89 10.72
N ILE A 223 -12.15 22.62 9.47
CA ILE A 223 -12.36 23.63 8.43
C ILE A 223 -13.43 24.64 8.88
N GLY A 224 -14.51 24.19 9.52
CA GLY A 224 -15.56 25.07 10.04
C GLY A 224 -15.09 26.04 11.13
N GLN A 225 -14.05 25.68 11.90
CA GLN A 225 -13.44 26.55 12.90
C GLN A 225 -12.47 27.56 12.29
N ARG A 226 -11.63 27.13 11.32
CA ARG A 226 -10.58 27.97 10.72
C ARG A 226 -11.04 28.77 9.49
N TYR A 227 -12.00 28.24 8.75
CA TYR A 227 -12.51 28.73 7.46
C TYR A 227 -14.05 28.56 7.35
N PRO A 228 -14.85 29.20 8.23
CA PRO A 228 -16.30 28.95 8.32
C PRO A 228 -17.06 29.16 7.01
N GLN A 229 -16.65 30.14 6.19
CA GLN A 229 -17.26 30.40 4.87
C GLN A 229 -16.99 29.24 3.89
N ILE A 230 -15.77 28.69 3.86
CA ILE A 230 -15.44 27.53 3.01
C ILE A 230 -16.25 26.31 3.46
N TRP A 231 -16.36 26.06 4.76
CA TRP A 231 -17.17 24.95 5.27
C TRP A 231 -18.66 25.09 4.90
N GLN A 232 -19.21 26.31 4.91
CA GLN A 232 -20.59 26.55 4.44
C GLN A 232 -20.77 26.11 2.98
N HIS A 233 -19.86 26.48 2.07
CA HIS A 233 -19.92 26.07 0.66
C HIS A 233 -19.69 24.55 0.46
N LEU A 234 -18.76 23.94 1.21
CA LEU A 234 -18.50 22.49 1.12
C LEU A 234 -19.67 21.65 1.64
N SER A 235 -20.29 22.06 2.76
CA SER A 235 -21.40 21.33 3.38
C SER A 235 -22.74 21.55 2.66
N GLN A 236 -23.00 22.79 2.20
CA GLN A 236 -24.25 23.20 1.55
C GLN A 236 -23.97 23.82 0.16
N PRO A 237 -23.55 23.01 -0.83
CA PRO A 237 -23.11 23.54 -2.12
C PRO A 237 -24.27 24.11 -2.95
N THR A 238 -24.24 25.41 -3.17
CA THR A 238 -25.28 26.14 -3.94
C THR A 238 -24.89 26.32 -5.40
N SER A 239 -23.60 26.55 -5.68
CA SER A 239 -23.06 26.74 -7.03
C SER A 239 -22.44 25.45 -7.60
N THR A 240 -22.22 25.40 -8.92
CA THR A 240 -21.44 24.31 -9.55
C THR A 240 -20.00 24.26 -9.01
N THR A 241 -19.38 25.42 -8.72
CA THR A 241 -18.05 25.48 -8.10
C THR A 241 -18.06 24.86 -6.70
N ASP A 242 -19.07 25.15 -5.89
CA ASP A 242 -19.23 24.57 -4.55
C ASP A 242 -19.33 23.03 -4.64
N ARG A 243 -20.07 22.51 -5.63
CA ARG A 243 -20.17 21.06 -5.87
C ARG A 243 -18.84 20.45 -6.29
N ARG A 244 -18.04 21.16 -7.12
CA ARG A 244 -16.70 20.71 -7.52
C ARG A 244 -15.76 20.64 -6.32
N TYR A 245 -15.75 21.68 -5.49
CA TYR A 245 -14.96 21.74 -4.26
C TYR A 245 -15.41 20.69 -3.23
N ARG A 246 -16.72 20.47 -3.04
CA ARG A 246 -17.22 19.37 -2.20
C ARG A 246 -16.75 18.02 -2.73
N ARG A 247 -16.84 17.76 -4.04
CA ARG A 247 -16.38 16.50 -4.64
C ARG A 247 -14.87 16.29 -4.46
N LEU A 248 -14.07 17.35 -4.66
CA LEU A 248 -12.63 17.32 -4.43
C LEU A 248 -12.31 17.00 -2.97
N PHE A 249 -12.93 17.72 -2.01
CA PHE A 249 -12.75 17.49 -0.58
C PHE A 249 -13.07 16.05 -0.16
N TRP A 250 -14.18 15.48 -0.64
CA TRP A 250 -14.52 14.08 -0.35
C TRP A 250 -13.51 13.09 -0.96
N ALA A 251 -12.99 13.37 -2.16
CA ALA A 251 -11.96 12.54 -2.79
C ALA A 251 -10.62 12.63 -2.03
N ASP A 252 -10.23 13.82 -1.57
CA ASP A 252 -9.00 14.05 -0.80
C ASP A 252 -9.07 13.37 0.58
N VAL A 253 -10.23 13.40 1.25
CA VAL A 253 -10.44 12.65 2.51
C VAL A 253 -10.37 11.13 2.29
N GLY A 254 -10.97 10.61 1.20
CA GLY A 254 -10.87 9.20 0.83
C GLY A 254 -9.42 8.77 0.53
N GLY A 255 -8.68 9.60 -0.21
CA GLY A 255 -7.26 9.41 -0.45
C GLY A 255 -6.42 9.42 0.83
N ALA A 256 -6.75 10.29 1.79
CA ALA A 256 -6.11 10.32 3.10
C ALA A 256 -6.40 9.04 3.92
N LYS A 257 -7.63 8.52 3.94
CA LYS A 257 -7.97 7.22 4.55
C LYS A 257 -7.14 6.08 3.95
N GLU A 258 -7.03 6.04 2.63
CA GLU A 258 -6.25 5.04 1.92
C GLU A 258 -4.74 5.17 2.17
N MET A 259 -4.22 6.39 2.27
CA MET A 259 -2.83 6.68 2.64
C MET A 259 -2.54 6.24 4.08
N LEU A 260 -3.44 6.52 5.03
CA LEU A 260 -3.31 6.14 6.45
C LEU A 260 -3.33 4.63 6.70
N SER A 261 -3.81 3.84 5.74
CA SER A 261 -3.69 2.38 5.78
C SER A 261 -2.24 1.90 5.56
N ARG A 262 -1.33 2.78 5.08
CA ARG A 262 0.11 2.50 4.87
C ARG A 262 1.00 3.44 5.69
N SER A 263 0.66 4.73 5.78
CA SER A 263 1.39 5.79 6.50
C SER A 263 0.73 6.13 7.85
N THR A 264 1.44 6.81 8.75
CA THR A 264 0.91 7.25 10.06
C THR A 264 0.21 8.61 10.02
N ASN A 265 0.46 9.42 8.98
CA ASN A 265 -0.20 10.69 8.72
C ASN A 265 -0.61 10.81 7.24
N ALA A 266 -1.54 11.71 6.93
CA ALA A 266 -1.94 12.09 5.58
C ALA A 266 -2.48 13.54 5.55
N PRO A 267 -2.06 14.39 4.60
CA PRO A 267 -2.64 15.72 4.42
C PRO A 267 -3.97 15.66 3.63
N VAL A 268 -4.94 16.48 4.03
CA VAL A 268 -6.19 16.74 3.30
C VAL A 268 -6.20 18.23 2.90
N PRO A 269 -5.98 18.57 1.61
CA PRO A 269 -6.13 19.93 1.12
C PRO A 269 -7.52 20.52 1.42
N VAL A 270 -7.60 21.83 1.61
CA VAL A 270 -8.85 22.57 1.85
C VAL A 270 -9.26 23.30 0.58
N PRO A 271 -10.25 22.82 -0.22
CA PRO A 271 -10.58 23.46 -1.49
C PRO A 271 -11.05 24.90 -1.31
N GLY A 272 -10.39 25.83 -2.02
CA GLY A 272 -10.62 27.27 -1.89
C GLY A 272 -9.71 27.98 -0.88
N ALA A 273 -8.79 27.27 -0.21
CA ALA A 273 -7.71 27.84 0.58
C ALA A 273 -6.37 27.21 0.22
N ASP A 274 -5.27 27.97 0.37
CA ASP A 274 -3.92 27.45 0.31
C ASP A 274 -3.53 26.89 1.70
N ALA A 275 -4.13 25.74 2.03
CA ALA A 275 -3.98 25.09 3.32
C ALA A 275 -4.35 23.60 3.25
N ALA A 276 -3.81 22.82 4.17
CA ALA A 276 -4.22 21.44 4.42
C ALA A 276 -4.56 21.22 5.90
N ILE A 277 -5.39 20.22 6.16
CA ILE A 277 -5.61 19.62 7.49
C ILE A 277 -4.91 18.28 7.51
N HIS A 278 -4.05 18.03 8.49
CA HIS A 278 -3.42 16.72 8.66
C HIS A 278 -4.36 15.79 9.43
N LEU A 279 -4.52 14.57 8.91
CA LEU A 279 -5.12 13.44 9.62
C LEU A 279 -4.02 12.45 10.02
N THR A 280 -4.17 11.86 11.20
CA THR A 280 -3.31 10.78 11.70
C THR A 280 -4.02 9.43 11.68
N ARG A 281 -3.25 8.33 11.71
CA ARG A 281 -3.80 6.97 11.81
C ARG A 281 -4.61 6.80 13.10
N ASP A 282 -4.15 7.37 14.21
CA ASP A 282 -4.85 7.32 15.49
C ASP A 282 -6.20 8.04 15.44
N GLU A 283 -6.32 9.14 14.69
CA GLU A 283 -7.60 9.80 14.44
C GLU A 283 -8.52 8.96 13.57
N LEU A 284 -8.02 8.36 12.48
CA LEU A 284 -8.76 7.41 11.66
C LEU A 284 -9.30 6.26 12.52
N GLU A 285 -8.44 5.60 13.29
CA GLU A 285 -8.82 4.47 14.14
C GLU A 285 -9.85 4.90 15.20
N ARG A 286 -9.60 6.00 15.92
CA ARG A 286 -10.53 6.54 16.94
C ARG A 286 -11.90 6.92 16.37
N LEU A 287 -11.95 7.53 15.20
CA LEU A 287 -13.19 7.97 14.56
C LEU A 287 -13.98 6.80 13.96
N THR A 288 -13.29 5.77 13.46
CA THR A 288 -13.93 4.62 12.80
C THR A 288 -14.23 3.46 13.74
N THR A 289 -13.61 3.38 14.95
CA THR A 289 -13.85 2.31 15.94
C THR A 289 -15.34 1.95 16.12
N PRO A 290 -16.29 2.90 16.31
CA PRO A 290 -17.70 2.54 16.52
C PRO A 290 -18.38 1.92 15.29
N LEU A 291 -17.87 2.20 14.09
CA LEU A 291 -18.32 1.59 12.84
C LEU A 291 -17.71 0.19 12.68
N LEU A 292 -16.43 0.01 13.04
CA LEU A 292 -15.77 -1.29 12.99
C LEU A 292 -16.28 -2.26 14.08
N ASP A 293 -16.64 -1.77 15.26
CA ASP A 293 -17.29 -2.58 16.31
C ASP A 293 -18.65 -3.13 15.83
N ARG A 294 -19.42 -2.35 15.06
CA ARG A 294 -20.64 -2.84 14.37
C ARG A 294 -20.30 -3.94 13.37
N ALA A 295 -19.25 -3.77 12.56
CA ALA A 295 -18.83 -4.78 11.59
C ALA A 295 -18.44 -6.12 12.25
N VAL A 296 -17.68 -6.04 13.35
CA VAL A 296 -17.28 -7.19 14.15
C VAL A 296 -18.49 -7.87 14.79
N ALA A 297 -19.42 -7.12 15.37
CA ALA A 297 -20.64 -7.65 15.98
C ALA A 297 -21.58 -8.31 14.93
N ALA A 298 -21.69 -7.74 13.73
CA ALA A 298 -22.40 -8.36 12.61
C ALA A 298 -21.74 -9.69 12.21
N THR A 299 -20.40 -9.74 12.22
CA THR A 299 -19.63 -10.97 11.93
C THR A 299 -19.89 -12.07 12.95
N GLU A 300 -19.82 -11.75 14.25
CA GLU A 300 -20.19 -12.68 15.32
C GLU A 300 -21.62 -13.22 15.15
N ALA A 301 -22.57 -12.33 14.87
CA ALA A 301 -23.97 -12.69 14.68
C ALA A 301 -24.18 -13.63 13.49
N THR A 302 -23.53 -13.38 12.35
CA THR A 302 -23.62 -14.27 11.17
C THR A 302 -23.00 -15.63 11.41
N ILE A 303 -21.87 -15.71 12.13
CA ILE A 303 -21.24 -16.99 12.51
C ILE A 303 -22.16 -17.80 13.44
N ALA A 304 -22.75 -17.14 14.44
CA ALA A 304 -23.70 -17.77 15.36
C ALA A 304 -25.00 -18.23 14.66
N GLN A 305 -25.51 -17.44 13.70
CA GLN A 305 -26.68 -17.80 12.89
C GLN A 305 -26.44 -19.01 11.98
N ALA A 306 -25.20 -19.22 11.52
CA ALA A 306 -24.80 -20.44 10.81
C ALA A 306 -24.69 -21.68 11.73
N GLY A 307 -24.98 -21.54 13.03
CA GLY A 307 -24.89 -22.62 14.02
C GLY A 307 -23.46 -22.98 14.44
N LEU A 308 -22.50 -22.07 14.21
CA LEU A 308 -21.09 -22.28 14.48
C LEU A 308 -20.56 -21.32 15.55
N ARG A 309 -19.42 -21.68 16.13
CA ARG A 309 -18.53 -20.76 16.83
C ARG A 309 -17.33 -20.41 15.95
N ALA A 310 -16.63 -19.33 16.28
CA ALA A 310 -15.44 -18.88 15.57
C ALA A 310 -14.35 -19.97 15.50
N ASP A 311 -14.08 -20.68 16.60
CA ASP A 311 -13.09 -21.77 16.68
C ASP A 311 -13.43 -23.01 15.84
N GLN A 312 -14.60 -23.05 15.20
CA GLN A 312 -15.04 -24.14 14.31
C GLN A 312 -14.91 -23.80 12.82
N LEU A 313 -14.46 -22.59 12.47
CA LEU A 313 -14.22 -22.17 11.10
C LEU A 313 -12.81 -22.60 10.65
N SER A 314 -12.66 -23.03 9.40
CA SER A 314 -11.36 -23.25 8.76
C SER A 314 -10.57 -21.95 8.52
N GLY A 315 -11.22 -20.80 8.68
CA GLY A 315 -10.61 -19.48 8.56
C GLY A 315 -11.63 -18.36 8.47
N LEU A 316 -11.11 -17.13 8.52
CA LEU A 316 -11.81 -15.90 8.22
C LEU A 316 -11.07 -15.21 7.08
N PHE A 317 -11.74 -14.95 5.96
CA PHE A 317 -11.15 -14.41 4.74
C PHE A 317 -11.69 -13.01 4.46
N LEU A 318 -10.79 -12.03 4.32
CA LEU A 318 -11.12 -10.61 4.17
C LEU A 318 -10.96 -10.20 2.71
N VAL A 319 -12.06 -9.69 2.14
CA VAL A 319 -12.14 -9.15 0.78
C VAL A 319 -12.76 -7.74 0.81
N GLY A 320 -12.77 -7.06 -0.33
CA GLY A 320 -13.19 -5.65 -0.42
C GLY A 320 -12.10 -4.66 0.03
N GLY A 321 -12.05 -3.50 -0.63
CA GLY A 321 -10.95 -2.53 -0.45
C GLY A 321 -10.84 -1.95 0.97
N SER A 322 -11.94 -1.82 1.71
CA SER A 322 -11.93 -1.28 3.08
C SER A 322 -11.34 -2.25 4.10
N SER A 323 -11.26 -3.55 3.77
CA SER A 323 -10.54 -4.54 4.58
C SER A 323 -9.03 -4.30 4.66
N ARG A 324 -8.46 -3.41 3.82
CA ARG A 324 -7.06 -2.97 3.93
C ARG A 324 -6.78 -2.10 5.17
N VAL A 325 -7.79 -1.50 5.80
CA VAL A 325 -7.61 -0.68 7.01
C VAL A 325 -7.11 -1.60 8.14
N PRO A 326 -5.87 -1.44 8.65
CA PRO A 326 -5.24 -2.45 9.52
C PRO A 326 -6.05 -2.76 10.81
N MET A 327 -6.78 -1.78 11.31
CA MET A 327 -7.67 -1.93 12.46
C MET A 327 -8.79 -2.97 12.25
N VAL A 328 -9.28 -3.15 11.02
CA VAL A 328 -10.34 -4.12 10.69
C VAL A 328 -9.90 -5.54 11.05
N ALA A 329 -8.74 -5.97 10.55
CA ALA A 329 -8.18 -7.27 10.85
C ALA A 329 -7.81 -7.40 12.34
N ARG A 330 -7.28 -6.33 12.96
CA ARG A 330 -6.93 -6.28 14.38
C ARG A 330 -8.15 -6.51 15.29
N LEU A 331 -9.28 -5.85 15.04
CA LEU A 331 -10.50 -5.98 15.83
C LEU A 331 -11.18 -7.34 15.61
N LEU A 332 -11.27 -7.80 14.35
CA LEU A 332 -11.80 -9.14 14.04
C LEU A 332 -10.97 -10.23 14.74
N HIS A 333 -9.64 -10.15 14.71
CA HIS A 333 -8.78 -11.09 15.41
C HIS A 333 -8.99 -11.06 16.92
N ALA A 334 -8.93 -9.87 17.53
CA ALA A 334 -9.07 -9.69 18.97
C ALA A 334 -10.42 -10.16 19.51
N LYS A 335 -11.49 -10.08 18.70
CA LYS A 335 -12.83 -10.53 19.09
C LYS A 335 -13.07 -12.02 18.83
N LEU A 336 -12.74 -12.50 17.63
CA LEU A 336 -13.11 -13.83 17.17
C LEU A 336 -12.07 -14.91 17.52
N GLY A 337 -10.82 -14.52 17.85
CA GLY A 337 -9.72 -15.44 18.13
C GLY A 337 -9.14 -16.16 16.91
N ILE A 338 -9.66 -15.90 15.70
CA ILE A 338 -9.14 -16.44 14.43
C ILE A 338 -8.22 -15.41 13.79
N ALA A 339 -7.07 -15.80 13.27
CA ALA A 339 -6.23 -14.94 12.43
C ALA A 339 -6.92 -14.69 11.08
N PRO A 340 -7.32 -13.45 10.73
CA PRO A 340 -7.95 -13.18 9.45
C PRO A 340 -6.92 -13.23 8.32
N THR A 341 -7.28 -13.85 7.19
CA THR A 341 -6.47 -13.80 5.98
C THR A 341 -6.85 -12.54 5.19
N VAL A 342 -5.96 -11.55 5.22
CA VAL A 342 -6.04 -10.32 4.42
C VAL A 342 -5.24 -10.52 3.14
N LEU A 343 -5.66 -9.87 2.05
CA LEU A 343 -4.93 -9.84 0.79
C LEU A 343 -4.45 -8.42 0.47
N GLU A 344 -3.31 -8.35 -0.21
CA GLU A 344 -2.71 -7.10 -0.68
C GLU A 344 -3.58 -6.41 -1.74
N GLN A 345 -4.18 -7.22 -2.62
CA GLN A 345 -5.17 -6.82 -3.61
C GLN A 345 -6.49 -7.58 -3.36
N PRO A 346 -7.33 -7.15 -2.40
CA PRO A 346 -8.60 -7.83 -2.09
C PRO A 346 -9.70 -7.64 -3.15
N GLU A 347 -9.46 -6.86 -4.21
CA GLU A 347 -10.41 -6.66 -5.33
C GLU A 347 -10.31 -7.71 -6.45
N LEU A 348 -9.13 -8.23 -6.78
CA LEU A 348 -8.98 -9.29 -7.80
C LEU A 348 -9.59 -10.66 -7.42
N PRO A 349 -9.51 -11.13 -6.15
CA PRO A 349 -9.96 -12.45 -5.71
C PRO A 349 -11.39 -12.81 -6.07
N VAL A 350 -12.29 -11.84 -6.00
CA VAL A 350 -13.71 -12.05 -6.23
C VAL A 350 -13.98 -12.29 -7.73
N ALA A 351 -13.28 -11.59 -8.62
CA ALA A 351 -13.35 -11.83 -10.05
C ALA A 351 -12.72 -13.18 -10.45
N GLU A 352 -11.55 -13.52 -9.90
CA GLU A 352 -10.90 -14.82 -10.16
C GLU A 352 -11.69 -16.01 -9.59
N GLY A 353 -12.27 -15.83 -8.41
CA GLY A 353 -13.16 -16.82 -7.78
C GLY A 353 -14.44 -17.07 -8.56
N ALA A 354 -15.01 -16.02 -9.17
CA ALA A 354 -16.16 -16.15 -10.08
C ALA A 354 -15.78 -16.86 -11.38
N LEU A 355 -14.58 -16.61 -11.90
CA LEU A 355 -14.04 -17.29 -13.08
C LEU A 355 -13.82 -18.80 -12.84
N ALA A 356 -13.49 -19.21 -11.61
CA ALA A 356 -13.40 -20.62 -11.20
C ALA A 356 -14.77 -21.33 -11.18
N GLU A 357 -15.88 -20.61 -11.15
CA GLU A 357 -17.24 -21.17 -11.30
C GLU A 357 -17.63 -21.43 -12.76
N LEU A 358 -16.80 -21.06 -13.74
CA LEU A 358 -16.95 -21.46 -15.16
C LEU A 358 -16.15 -22.73 -15.46
N ALA A 359 -16.79 -23.69 -16.14
CA ALA A 359 -16.21 -25.00 -16.47
C ALA A 359 -14.78 -24.91 -17.04
N PRO A 360 -13.83 -25.78 -16.64
CA PRO A 360 -12.46 -25.77 -17.15
C PRO A 360 -12.36 -26.00 -18.65
N ALA A 361 -11.23 -25.63 -19.26
CA ALA A 361 -10.94 -25.87 -20.67
C ALA A 361 -11.05 -27.36 -21.06
N ASP A 362 -10.59 -28.25 -20.17
CA ASP A 362 -10.56 -29.70 -20.38
C ASP A 362 -11.93 -30.38 -20.30
N ALA A 363 -12.99 -29.68 -19.88
CA ALA A 363 -14.34 -30.25 -19.82
C ALA A 363 -15.01 -30.39 -21.21
N ALA A 364 -14.38 -29.89 -22.28
CA ALA A 364 -14.92 -29.93 -23.64
C ALA A 364 -14.61 -31.24 -24.42
N THR A 365 -13.84 -32.17 -23.84
CA THR A 365 -13.38 -33.40 -24.51
C THR A 365 -14.03 -34.70 -24.02
N GLU A 366 -14.84 -34.68 -22.94
CA GLU A 366 -15.66 -35.85 -22.58
C GLU A 366 -17.00 -35.85 -23.34
N SER A 367 -17.06 -36.77 -24.30
CA SER A 367 -18.17 -37.15 -25.17
C SER A 367 -19.59 -36.89 -24.62
N MET A 368 -20.31 -35.98 -25.28
CA MET A 368 -21.77 -35.99 -25.32
C MET A 368 -22.24 -36.85 -26.51
N PRO A 369 -22.81 -38.06 -26.31
CA PRO A 369 -23.41 -38.82 -27.39
C PRO A 369 -24.74 -38.17 -27.79
N TYR A 370 -24.73 -37.32 -28.81
CA TYR A 370 -25.95 -36.83 -29.42
C TYR A 370 -26.71 -37.99 -30.09
N PRO A 371 -27.95 -38.31 -29.68
CA PRO A 371 -28.77 -39.24 -30.45
C PRO A 371 -29.18 -38.57 -31.76
N MET A 372 -28.88 -39.21 -32.90
CA MET A 372 -29.47 -38.82 -34.18
C MET A 372 -30.98 -39.03 -34.12
N SER A 373 -31.74 -37.92 -34.04
CA SER A 373 -33.15 -37.89 -34.44
C SER A 373 -33.26 -37.11 -35.74
N ALA A 374 -33.50 -37.84 -36.83
CA ALA A 374 -33.82 -37.24 -38.12
C ALA A 374 -35.17 -36.51 -38.07
N MET A 375 -35.31 -35.45 -38.86
CA MET A 375 -36.55 -34.69 -38.97
C MET A 375 -37.67 -35.46 -39.69
N PRO A 376 -38.95 -35.08 -39.48
CA PRO A 376 -40.08 -35.97 -39.72
C PRO A 376 -40.62 -35.95 -41.15
N ALA A 377 -41.18 -37.08 -41.57
CA ALA A 377 -42.13 -37.15 -42.68
C ALA A 377 -43.35 -38.00 -42.26
N SER A 378 -44.54 -37.44 -42.44
CA SER A 378 -45.85 -38.07 -42.28
C SER A 378 -46.52 -38.14 -43.66
N PRO A 379 -47.68 -38.81 -43.89
CA PRO A 379 -48.43 -39.73 -43.01
C PRO A 379 -48.85 -41.05 -43.74
N ALA A 380 -49.52 -41.99 -43.04
CA ALA A 380 -50.81 -42.60 -43.50
C ALA A 380 -51.30 -43.82 -42.67
N ALA A 381 -52.63 -43.86 -42.45
CA ALA A 381 -53.51 -45.02 -42.27
C ALA A 381 -53.27 -46.06 -41.14
N GLY A 382 -54.22 -46.16 -40.19
CA GLY A 382 -54.23 -47.25 -39.18
C GLY A 382 -55.21 -47.12 -37.99
N MET A 383 -56.48 -46.79 -38.23
CA MET A 383 -57.60 -46.89 -37.24
C MET A 383 -58.12 -48.35 -37.17
N PRO A 384 -59.06 -48.76 -36.27
CA PRO A 384 -59.27 -48.40 -34.84
C PRO A 384 -59.72 -49.60 -33.93
N VAL A 385 -59.63 -49.46 -32.59
CA VAL A 385 -60.61 -50.00 -31.59
C VAL A 385 -60.31 -49.31 -30.23
N SER A 386 -61.14 -48.43 -29.65
CA SER A 386 -62.49 -48.57 -29.04
C SER A 386 -62.53 -49.33 -27.70
N ALA A 387 -62.75 -48.62 -26.58
CA ALA A 387 -63.74 -48.92 -25.52
C ALA A 387 -63.50 -48.14 -24.19
N LEU A 388 -64.29 -47.07 -23.98
CA LEU A 388 -64.92 -46.75 -22.67
C LEU A 388 -66.33 -47.39 -22.69
N PRO A 389 -67.13 -47.51 -21.60
CA PRO A 389 -67.09 -46.74 -20.33
C PRO A 389 -67.36 -47.54 -19.04
N GLY A 390 -67.43 -46.85 -17.88
CA GLY A 390 -67.96 -47.40 -16.62
C GLY A 390 -68.37 -46.29 -15.65
N GLN A 391 -69.65 -46.22 -15.28
CA GLN A 391 -70.24 -45.17 -14.43
C GLN A 391 -70.55 -45.64 -12.98
N ALA A 392 -70.72 -44.63 -12.12
CA ALA A 392 -71.57 -44.59 -10.92
C ALA A 392 -71.05 -45.20 -9.58
N GLY A 393 -71.31 -44.44 -8.50
CA GLY A 393 -71.13 -44.85 -7.09
C GLY A 393 -72.37 -45.60 -6.55
N PRO A 394 -72.76 -45.49 -5.25
CA PRO A 394 -72.54 -44.37 -4.30
C PRO A 394 -71.60 -44.77 -3.12
N VAL A 395 -71.39 -44.01 -2.03
CA VAL A 395 -72.27 -43.82 -0.85
C VAL A 395 -71.70 -42.71 0.07
N SER A 396 -72.59 -41.82 0.54
CA SER A 396 -72.50 -40.94 1.74
C SER A 396 -71.36 -39.91 1.94
N GLY A 397 -71.74 -38.63 1.92
CA GLY A 397 -71.54 -37.76 3.10
C GLY A 397 -70.46 -36.67 3.06
N ALA A 398 -70.79 -35.50 2.52
CA ALA A 398 -70.28 -34.19 2.98
C ALA A 398 -71.34 -33.59 3.96
N PRO A 399 -71.08 -32.59 4.83
CA PRO A 399 -70.50 -31.28 4.44
C PRO A 399 -69.67 -30.51 5.51
N GLY A 400 -69.11 -29.36 5.11
CA GLY A 400 -69.30 -28.11 5.88
C GLY A 400 -68.23 -27.62 6.88
N GLN A 401 -67.77 -26.40 6.64
CA GLN A 401 -67.51 -25.34 7.63
C GLN A 401 -68.75 -25.04 8.51
N PRO A 402 -68.74 -24.16 9.56
CA PRO A 402 -67.64 -23.60 10.37
C PRO A 402 -67.92 -23.57 11.92
N SER A 403 -66.98 -23.00 12.70
CA SER A 403 -67.13 -22.17 13.93
C SER A 403 -68.07 -22.53 15.11
N GLY A 404 -67.54 -22.37 16.35
CA GLY A 404 -68.29 -21.82 17.49
C GLY A 404 -68.06 -22.47 18.86
N ALA A 405 -67.78 -21.67 19.89
CA ALA A 405 -67.66 -22.09 21.31
C ALA A 405 -68.84 -21.57 22.17
N PRO A 406 -69.07 -22.15 23.37
CA PRO A 406 -69.65 -21.39 24.50
C PRO A 406 -69.10 -21.83 25.89
N MET A 407 -69.32 -21.18 27.05
CA MET A 407 -69.72 -19.82 27.49
C MET A 407 -69.61 -19.76 29.05
N SER A 408 -69.44 -18.56 29.65
CA SER A 408 -70.08 -18.05 30.90
C SER A 408 -69.19 -17.09 31.73
N PRO A 409 -69.73 -16.10 32.49
CA PRO A 409 -70.82 -15.17 32.10
C PRO A 409 -70.59 -13.70 32.57
N GLY A 410 -71.28 -12.72 31.95
CA GLY A 410 -71.40 -11.33 32.46
C GLY A 410 -71.75 -10.29 31.38
N GLY A 411 -72.82 -9.48 31.56
CA GLY A 411 -73.41 -8.62 30.50
C GLY A 411 -74.09 -7.30 30.94
N PRO A 412 -74.66 -6.51 29.98
CA PRO A 412 -74.81 -5.02 29.98
C PRO A 412 -76.25 -4.46 30.16
N PRO A 413 -76.49 -3.11 30.28
CA PRO A 413 -76.79 -2.24 29.11
C PRO A 413 -76.45 -0.72 29.27
N GLY A 414 -76.85 0.12 28.28
CA GLY A 414 -77.00 1.62 28.36
C GLY A 414 -78.49 2.04 28.52
N PRO A 415 -79.07 3.12 27.90
CA PRO A 415 -78.54 4.36 27.27
C PRO A 415 -79.35 5.69 27.61
N TYR A 416 -79.12 6.82 26.88
CA TYR A 416 -79.97 8.05 26.69
C TYR A 416 -80.15 9.16 27.81
N LEU A 417 -80.47 10.39 27.34
CA LEU A 417 -80.73 11.72 28.02
C LEU A 417 -82.26 11.97 28.27
N PRO A 418 -82.85 13.14 28.74
CA PRO A 418 -82.36 14.54 28.97
C PRO A 418 -82.96 15.43 30.15
N GLY A 419 -82.42 16.66 30.35
CA GLY A 419 -83.19 17.94 30.52
C GLY A 419 -83.54 18.58 31.91
N GLY A 420 -83.15 19.85 32.16
CA GLY A 420 -83.74 20.75 33.21
C GLY A 420 -82.85 21.93 33.72
N PRO A 421 -83.37 23.11 34.18
CA PRO A 421 -82.60 24.38 34.34
C PRO A 421 -82.56 24.98 35.80
N PRO A 422 -82.32 26.30 36.03
CA PRO A 422 -81.07 27.09 36.12
C PRO A 422 -80.85 27.61 37.60
N PRO A 423 -80.22 28.78 37.95
CA PRO A 423 -79.20 29.64 37.31
C PRO A 423 -77.94 29.90 38.20
N GLY A 424 -76.98 30.72 37.74
CA GLY A 424 -76.13 31.55 38.64
C GLY A 424 -74.62 31.57 38.40
N GLY A 425 -74.10 32.71 37.93
CA GLY A 425 -72.82 33.25 38.44
C GLY A 425 -73.07 34.10 39.72
N PRO A 426 -72.17 35.01 40.15
CA PRO A 426 -70.90 35.43 39.54
C PRO A 426 -69.70 35.48 40.53
N GLY A 427 -68.50 35.75 40.00
CA GLY A 427 -67.36 36.28 40.77
C GLY A 427 -66.62 35.28 41.70
N GLY A 428 -65.33 35.47 41.98
CA GLY A 428 -64.43 36.47 41.41
C GLY A 428 -62.98 36.30 41.86
N TYR A 429 -62.08 36.84 41.04
CA TYR A 429 -61.05 37.76 41.54
C TYR A 429 -61.72 38.82 42.45
N PRO A 430 -61.07 39.33 43.52
CA PRO A 430 -59.73 39.89 43.36
C PRO A 430 -58.77 39.77 44.56
N GLN A 431 -57.58 40.34 44.34
CA GLN A 431 -56.62 40.85 45.32
C GLN A 431 -55.93 39.81 46.21
N ALA A 432 -54.66 39.46 45.95
CA ALA A 432 -53.45 40.27 46.06
C ALA A 432 -52.98 40.47 47.52
N GLN A 433 -51.72 40.12 47.79
CA GLN A 433 -50.64 41.11 47.82
C GLN A 433 -49.25 40.43 47.78
N PHE A 434 -48.40 40.95 46.90
CA PHE A 434 -46.95 41.09 46.99
C PHE A 434 -46.14 40.24 48.00
N GLY A 435 -45.24 39.41 47.45
CA GLY A 435 -43.79 39.64 47.65
C GLY A 435 -42.96 38.67 48.51
N GLN A 436 -42.28 37.72 47.83
CA GLN A 436 -40.96 37.13 48.18
C GLN A 436 -40.79 36.38 49.53
N PRO A 437 -39.66 35.69 49.82
CA PRO A 437 -38.56 35.21 48.96
C PRO A 437 -38.41 33.65 48.98
N ALA A 438 -37.42 33.09 48.27
CA ALA A 438 -37.14 31.65 48.22
C ALA A 438 -36.14 31.16 49.29
N PRO A 439 -36.29 29.92 49.81
CA PRO A 439 -35.14 29.19 50.37
C PRO A 439 -35.07 27.66 50.10
N ILE A 440 -33.88 27.22 49.65
CA ILE A 440 -33.09 26.04 50.05
C ILE A 440 -33.64 24.59 49.78
N PRO A 441 -32.90 23.74 49.02
CA PRO A 441 -33.16 22.29 48.91
C PRO A 441 -32.50 21.43 50.02
N ALA A 442 -33.09 20.27 50.30
CA ALA A 442 -32.65 19.30 51.33
C ALA A 442 -31.64 18.24 50.80
N PRO A 443 -30.89 17.52 51.66
CA PRO A 443 -29.71 16.75 51.26
C PRO A 443 -30.01 15.31 50.76
N PRO A 444 -29.10 14.70 49.98
CA PRO A 444 -29.25 13.32 49.48
C PRO A 444 -28.80 12.25 50.49
N PRO A 445 -29.35 11.01 50.43
CA PRO A 445 -28.99 9.93 51.35
C PRO A 445 -27.67 9.22 50.97
N ALA A 446 -27.01 8.63 51.98
CA ALA A 446 -25.65 8.11 51.89
C ALA A 446 -25.49 6.85 51.01
N ARG A 447 -24.39 6.80 50.24
CA ARG A 447 -24.02 5.66 49.39
C ARG A 447 -23.30 4.55 50.17
N ARG A 448 -23.68 3.29 49.96
CA ARG A 448 -22.87 2.12 50.37
C ARG A 448 -21.85 1.79 49.26
N ALA A 449 -20.60 1.57 49.63
CA ALA A 449 -19.50 1.48 48.67
C ALA A 449 -19.53 0.20 47.80
N TRP A 450 -19.20 0.36 46.53
CA TRP A 450 -19.42 -0.61 45.45
C TRP A 450 -18.41 -1.76 45.41
N TYR A 451 -17.23 -1.60 46.02
CA TYR A 451 -16.08 -2.50 45.87
C TYR A 451 -16.20 -3.86 46.61
N LYS A 452 -17.27 -4.12 47.39
CA LYS A 452 -17.44 -5.38 48.15
C LYS A 452 -18.25 -6.47 47.42
N ARG A 453 -18.41 -6.40 46.08
CA ARG A 453 -19.14 -7.41 45.30
C ARG A 453 -18.17 -8.29 44.48
N PRO A 454 -18.05 -9.61 44.76
CA PRO A 454 -17.11 -10.48 44.05
C PRO A 454 -17.38 -10.59 42.54
N LYS A 455 -18.64 -10.38 42.12
CA LYS A 455 -19.05 -10.35 40.70
C LYS A 455 -18.45 -9.20 39.88
N VAL A 456 -17.80 -8.21 40.50
CA VAL A 456 -17.12 -7.09 39.80
C VAL A 456 -15.60 -7.28 39.79
N ILE A 457 -15.04 -7.92 40.82
CA ILE A 457 -13.60 -8.09 40.99
C ILE A 457 -13.04 -9.09 39.96
N VAL A 458 -13.74 -10.21 39.72
CA VAL A 458 -13.31 -11.25 38.77
C VAL A 458 -13.19 -10.75 37.32
N PRO A 459 -14.21 -10.10 36.70
CA PRO A 459 -14.06 -9.60 35.33
C PRO A 459 -13.07 -8.43 35.22
N ALA A 460 -12.93 -7.59 36.24
CA ALA A 460 -11.90 -6.54 36.26
C ALA A 460 -10.48 -7.13 36.30
N ALA A 461 -10.24 -8.16 37.12
CA ALA A 461 -8.98 -8.88 37.15
C ALA A 461 -8.69 -9.58 35.81
N ALA A 462 -9.70 -10.21 35.19
CA ALA A 462 -9.55 -10.83 33.87
C ALA A 462 -9.22 -9.81 32.76
N ALA A 463 -9.83 -8.63 32.79
CA ALA A 463 -9.51 -7.54 31.85
C ALA A 463 -8.09 -7.00 32.04
N VAL A 464 -7.62 -6.86 33.29
CA VAL A 464 -6.23 -6.48 33.59
C VAL A 464 -5.25 -7.56 33.12
N VAL A 465 -5.55 -8.85 33.35
CA VAL A 465 -4.73 -9.95 32.82
C VAL A 465 -4.71 -9.95 31.30
N LEU A 466 -5.85 -9.71 30.63
CA LEU A 466 -5.90 -9.62 29.17
C LEU A 466 -5.10 -8.43 28.64
N LEU A 467 -5.16 -7.26 29.29
CA LEU A 467 -4.35 -6.09 28.94
C LEU A 467 -2.85 -6.33 29.19
N LEU A 468 -2.48 -7.07 30.23
CA LEU A 468 -1.09 -7.49 30.46
C LEU A 468 -0.62 -8.54 29.44
N VAL A 469 -1.50 -9.42 28.97
CA VAL A 469 -1.19 -10.42 27.92
C VAL A 469 -1.12 -9.78 26.53
N VAL A 470 -2.03 -8.86 26.19
CA VAL A 470 -2.02 -8.15 24.90
C VAL A 470 -0.91 -7.10 24.87
N GLY A 471 -0.74 -6.33 25.94
CA GLY A 471 0.40 -5.42 26.11
C GLY A 471 1.72 -6.18 26.09
N GLY A 472 1.80 -7.31 26.81
CA GLY A 472 2.93 -8.23 26.74
C GLY A 472 3.18 -8.76 25.33
N TYR A 473 2.15 -9.22 24.61
CA TYR A 473 2.28 -9.71 23.24
C TYR A 473 2.72 -8.61 22.25
N LEU A 474 2.24 -7.38 22.40
CA LEU A 474 2.67 -6.25 21.57
C LEU A 474 4.10 -5.81 21.89
N LEU A 475 4.52 -5.86 23.16
CA LEU A 475 5.90 -5.61 23.59
C LEU A 475 6.86 -6.76 23.22
N LEU A 476 6.35 -7.98 23.07
CA LEU A 476 7.11 -9.18 22.69
C LEU A 476 7.07 -9.48 21.19
N ARG A 477 6.26 -8.76 20.40
CA ARG A 477 6.23 -8.91 18.95
C ARG A 477 7.43 -8.17 18.36
N ASN A 478 8.45 -8.92 17.96
CA ASN A 478 9.57 -8.37 17.17
C ASN A 478 9.02 -7.71 15.88
N PRO A 479 9.22 -6.39 15.66
CA PRO A 479 8.80 -5.72 14.44
C PRO A 479 9.70 -6.12 13.24
N TYR A 480 10.96 -6.47 13.49
CA TYR A 480 11.96 -6.83 12.49
C TYR A 480 11.85 -8.32 12.16
N GLN A 481 11.01 -8.65 11.16
CA GLN A 481 10.74 -10.03 10.79
C GLN A 481 11.85 -10.61 9.92
N GLU A 482 12.74 -11.38 10.54
CA GLU A 482 13.79 -12.13 9.84
C GLU A 482 13.20 -13.07 8.79
N ARG A 483 13.62 -12.89 7.54
CA ARG A 483 13.32 -13.80 6.42
C ARG A 483 14.50 -14.76 6.24
N GLY A 484 14.23 -16.05 6.34
CA GLY A 484 15.24 -17.09 6.10
C GLY A 484 15.84 -17.02 4.70
N PHE A 485 17.01 -17.63 4.54
CA PHE A 485 17.71 -17.72 3.26
C PHE A 485 17.68 -19.14 2.70
N ASP A 486 17.67 -19.24 1.38
CA ASP A 486 17.90 -20.46 0.63
C ASP A 486 19.39 -20.65 0.32
N GLY A 487 19.79 -21.89 0.02
CA GLY A 487 21.10 -22.16 -0.60
C GLY A 487 21.28 -21.39 -1.92
N LEU A 488 22.47 -20.81 -2.13
CA LEU A 488 22.80 -19.96 -3.27
C LEU A 488 22.61 -20.70 -4.59
N LYS A 489 21.56 -20.34 -5.32
CA LYS A 489 21.13 -21.06 -6.51
C LYS A 489 21.42 -20.26 -7.78
N ALA A 490 22.42 -20.68 -8.54
CA ALA A 490 22.67 -20.12 -9.86
C ALA A 490 21.41 -20.24 -10.75
N ILE A 491 20.91 -19.09 -11.24
CA ILE A 491 19.73 -19.03 -12.09
C ILE A 491 20.08 -18.88 -13.58
N GLY A 492 21.28 -18.38 -13.88
CA GLY A 492 21.90 -18.36 -15.21
C GLY A 492 23.00 -17.29 -15.32
N SER A 493 23.46 -17.05 -16.54
CA SER A 493 24.47 -16.04 -16.85
C SER A 493 24.23 -15.40 -18.23
N VAL A 494 24.75 -14.19 -18.43
CA VAL A 494 24.70 -13.45 -19.70
C VAL A 494 26.12 -13.00 -20.04
N LYS A 495 26.64 -13.45 -21.19
CA LYS A 495 27.99 -13.08 -21.65
C LYS A 495 28.07 -11.62 -22.08
N TYR A 496 29.24 -11.04 -21.87
CA TYR A 496 29.65 -9.74 -22.36
C TYR A 496 30.99 -9.86 -23.13
N ALA A 497 31.42 -8.78 -23.78
CA ALA A 497 32.63 -8.74 -24.61
C ALA A 497 33.68 -7.70 -24.12
N GLY A 498 33.26 -6.72 -23.31
CA GLY A 498 34.15 -5.77 -22.65
C GLY A 498 35.06 -6.41 -21.59
N ALA A 499 36.01 -5.62 -21.09
CA ALA A 499 36.91 -6.02 -20.01
C ALA A 499 36.18 -6.05 -18.65
N ASP A 500 36.51 -7.02 -17.79
CA ASP A 500 35.77 -7.26 -16.54
C ASP A 500 35.85 -6.07 -15.56
N ASP A 501 36.94 -5.29 -15.57
CA ASP A 501 37.15 -4.07 -14.78
C ASP A 501 36.35 -2.85 -15.30
N LYS A 502 35.71 -2.98 -16.45
CA LYS A 502 34.85 -1.96 -17.08
C LYS A 502 33.41 -2.48 -17.19
N THR A 503 32.92 -3.06 -16.09
CA THR A 503 31.55 -3.56 -15.95
C THR A 503 30.87 -3.03 -14.69
N TRP A 504 29.55 -2.86 -14.78
CA TRP A 504 28.67 -2.54 -13.65
C TRP A 504 27.45 -3.44 -13.72
N VAL A 505 26.99 -3.86 -12.55
CA VAL A 505 25.73 -4.55 -12.37
C VAL A 505 25.01 -3.90 -11.20
N GLN A 506 23.69 -3.82 -11.23
CA GLN A 506 22.87 -3.44 -10.07
C GLN A 506 21.53 -4.18 -10.15
N VAL A 507 21.03 -4.69 -9.03
CA VAL A 507 19.76 -5.43 -8.99
C VAL A 507 18.69 -4.55 -8.35
N VAL A 508 17.57 -4.35 -9.05
CA VAL A 508 16.40 -3.63 -8.54
C VAL A 508 15.18 -4.54 -8.69
N GLY A 509 14.65 -4.99 -7.56
CA GLY A 509 13.62 -6.03 -7.50
C GLY A 509 14.04 -7.32 -8.22
N ASP A 510 13.21 -7.76 -9.17
CA ASP A 510 13.43 -8.94 -10.01
C ASP A 510 14.30 -8.68 -11.26
N THR A 511 14.90 -7.50 -11.43
CA THR A 511 15.65 -7.14 -12.66
C THR A 511 17.08 -6.74 -12.35
N ALA A 512 18.03 -7.41 -12.99
CA ALA A 512 19.42 -6.96 -13.03
C ALA A 512 19.61 -5.99 -14.20
N TYR A 513 20.17 -4.83 -13.91
CA TYR A 513 20.66 -3.88 -14.90
C TYR A 513 22.17 -4.04 -14.99
N THR A 514 22.69 -4.18 -16.20
CA THR A 514 24.11 -4.43 -16.45
C THR A 514 24.65 -3.46 -17.49
N MET A 515 25.87 -2.98 -17.30
CA MET A 515 26.63 -2.17 -18.25
C MET A 515 28.01 -2.80 -18.47
N GLU A 516 28.43 -2.94 -19.71
CA GLU A 516 29.82 -3.21 -20.10
C GLU A 516 30.31 -2.06 -20.99
N ILE A 517 31.62 -1.83 -21.08
CA ILE A 517 32.22 -1.00 -22.14
C ILE A 517 32.81 -1.92 -23.22
N ASP A 518 32.25 -1.84 -24.43
CA ASP A 518 32.84 -2.44 -25.63
C ASP A 518 33.98 -1.53 -26.13
N SER A 519 35.22 -2.02 -25.99
CA SER A 519 36.46 -1.32 -26.37
C SER A 519 36.93 -1.61 -27.80
N GLY A 520 36.35 -2.61 -28.47
CA GLY A 520 36.91 -3.17 -29.69
C GLY A 520 38.33 -3.76 -29.53
N GLU A 521 38.97 -4.08 -30.66
CA GLU A 521 40.32 -4.67 -30.69
C GLU A 521 41.48 -3.66 -30.49
N SER A 522 41.19 -2.36 -30.30
CA SER A 522 42.21 -1.30 -30.17
C SER A 522 41.87 -0.32 -29.07
N TYR A 523 42.78 -0.18 -28.08
CA TYR A 523 42.72 0.74 -26.93
C TYR A 523 42.83 2.24 -27.31
N THR A 524 42.31 2.66 -28.47
CA THR A 524 42.54 3.97 -29.08
C THR A 524 41.33 4.51 -29.84
N SER A 525 40.12 3.98 -29.60
CA SER A 525 38.89 4.40 -30.26
C SER A 525 37.72 4.45 -29.28
N SER A 526 36.82 5.41 -29.49
CA SER A 526 35.60 5.69 -28.72
C SER A 526 34.88 4.44 -28.21
N GLY A 527 34.94 4.22 -26.89
CA GLY A 527 34.25 3.10 -26.24
C GLY A 527 32.72 3.25 -26.32
N THR A 528 32.01 2.13 -26.45
CA THR A 528 30.53 2.09 -26.43
C THR A 528 30.04 1.37 -25.19
N ALA A 529 29.30 2.07 -24.32
CA ALA A 529 28.62 1.44 -23.20
C ALA A 529 27.41 0.62 -23.70
N ILE A 530 27.34 -0.67 -23.35
CA ILE A 530 26.23 -1.56 -23.69
C ILE A 530 25.45 -1.89 -22.43
N LEU A 531 24.27 -1.28 -22.30
CA LEU A 531 23.36 -1.48 -21.18
C LEU A 531 22.28 -2.52 -21.51
N ARG A 532 21.91 -3.32 -20.51
CA ARG A 532 20.84 -4.32 -20.60
C ARG A 532 20.03 -4.35 -19.31
N ALA A 533 18.72 -4.52 -19.42
CA ALA A 533 17.86 -4.93 -18.32
C ALA A 533 17.50 -6.42 -18.48
N ILE A 534 17.76 -7.24 -17.47
CA ILE A 534 17.65 -8.71 -17.50
C ILE A 534 16.69 -9.16 -16.38
N PRO A 535 15.45 -9.55 -16.71
CA PRO A 535 14.50 -10.06 -15.73
C PRO A 535 14.95 -11.43 -15.19
N LEU A 536 15.29 -11.49 -13.90
CA LEU A 536 15.86 -12.66 -13.22
C LEU A 536 14.84 -13.78 -12.95
N GLY A 537 13.56 -13.43 -12.89
CA GLY A 537 12.46 -14.40 -12.79
C GLY A 537 12.14 -15.18 -14.07
N GLN A 538 12.75 -14.83 -15.22
CA GLN A 538 12.43 -15.43 -16.52
C GLN A 538 13.47 -16.48 -16.95
N LYS A 539 13.04 -17.52 -17.68
CA LYS A 539 13.95 -18.51 -18.29
C LYS A 539 13.63 -18.72 -19.78
N PRO A 540 14.64 -18.71 -20.67
CA PRO A 540 16.05 -18.37 -20.42
C PRO A 540 16.23 -16.90 -20.02
N LEU A 541 17.28 -16.60 -19.23
CA LEU A 541 17.67 -15.22 -18.95
C LEU A 541 18.00 -14.53 -20.27
N LYS A 542 17.22 -13.50 -20.60
CA LYS A 542 17.37 -12.67 -21.80
C LYS A 542 17.14 -11.23 -21.42
N ALA A 543 17.91 -10.33 -22.02
CA ALA A 543 17.71 -8.92 -21.86
C ALA A 543 16.31 -8.53 -22.39
N LYS A 544 15.49 -7.87 -21.56
CA LYS A 544 14.21 -7.23 -21.93
C LYS A 544 14.44 -6.19 -23.01
N TRP A 545 15.53 -5.44 -22.89
CA TRP A 545 16.04 -4.50 -23.87
C TRP A 545 17.57 -4.42 -23.78
N THR A 546 18.22 -3.97 -24.85
CA THR A 546 19.65 -3.62 -24.88
C THR A 546 19.80 -2.24 -25.52
N LYS A 547 20.62 -1.37 -24.94
CA LYS A 547 20.83 0.02 -25.38
C LYS A 547 22.33 0.30 -25.45
N ARG A 548 22.76 0.91 -26.56
CA ARG A 548 24.15 1.33 -26.76
C ARG A 548 24.26 2.84 -26.58
N ILE A 549 25.30 3.28 -25.89
CA ILE A 549 25.60 4.68 -25.64
C ILE A 549 27.05 4.93 -26.04
N ASP A 550 27.22 5.82 -27.01
CA ASP A 550 28.52 6.27 -27.47
C ASP A 550 29.13 7.26 -26.45
N SER A 551 30.41 7.07 -26.12
CA SER A 551 31.21 7.99 -25.30
C SER A 551 31.39 9.37 -25.98
N GLY A 552 31.19 9.46 -27.29
CA GLY A 552 31.37 10.70 -28.06
C GLY A 552 32.83 11.05 -28.34
N GLY A 553 33.75 10.08 -28.22
CA GLY A 553 35.15 10.24 -28.62
C GLY A 553 36.12 10.71 -27.54
N ALA A 554 35.72 10.69 -26.26
CA ALA A 554 36.65 10.89 -25.15
C ALA A 554 37.28 9.55 -24.70
N ASP A 555 38.30 9.63 -23.85
CA ASP A 555 39.24 8.53 -23.59
C ASP A 555 38.64 7.39 -22.73
N TRP A 556 39.38 6.30 -22.56
CA TRP A 556 38.96 5.11 -21.79
C TRP A 556 39.44 5.10 -20.33
N ASP A 557 40.38 5.99 -19.99
CA ASP A 557 40.91 6.22 -18.63
C ASP A 557 39.95 7.10 -17.80
N THR A 558 38.66 6.72 -17.85
CA THR A 558 37.53 7.56 -17.43
C THR A 558 36.68 6.89 -16.38
N ASP A 559 36.25 7.67 -15.39
CA ASP A 559 35.28 7.26 -14.39
C ASP A 559 33.89 7.13 -15.04
N TRP A 560 33.55 5.89 -15.36
CA TRP A 560 32.18 5.46 -15.64
C TRP A 560 31.51 5.06 -14.33
N GLY A 561 30.25 5.46 -14.16
CA GLY A 561 29.41 4.98 -13.07
C GLY A 561 27.99 4.78 -13.54
N MET A 562 27.38 3.66 -13.18
CA MET A 562 25.96 3.38 -13.38
C MET A 562 25.25 3.38 -12.02
N HIS A 563 24.08 4.03 -11.94
CA HIS A 563 23.20 3.92 -10.79
C HIS A 563 21.74 3.83 -11.23
N VAL A 564 21.02 2.86 -10.70
CA VAL A 564 19.63 2.54 -11.02
C VAL A 564 18.75 2.94 -9.85
N TYR A 565 17.81 3.86 -10.12
CA TYR A 565 16.85 4.37 -9.15
C TYR A 565 15.54 3.60 -9.27
N ASP A 566 15.08 3.05 -8.15
CA ASP A 566 13.83 2.26 -8.07
C ASP A 566 12.62 3.07 -8.56
N GLY A 567 11.95 2.56 -9.59
CA GLY A 567 10.82 3.22 -10.26
C GLY A 567 11.14 4.49 -11.06
N GLY A 568 12.41 4.90 -11.21
CA GLY A 568 12.77 6.22 -11.73
C GLY A 568 13.74 6.29 -12.92
N GLY A 569 14.60 5.29 -13.10
CA GLY A 569 15.50 5.23 -14.25
C GLY A 569 16.95 4.87 -13.91
N ILE A 570 17.82 4.93 -14.92
CA ILE A 570 19.24 4.62 -14.83
C ILE A 570 20.01 5.89 -15.14
N ALA A 571 20.79 6.39 -14.18
CA ALA A 571 21.82 7.39 -14.46
C ALA A 571 23.13 6.71 -14.84
N ILE A 572 23.83 7.32 -15.79
CA ILE A 572 25.19 6.94 -16.16
C ILE A 572 26.03 8.22 -16.17
N ARG A 573 27.09 8.26 -15.37
CA ARG A 573 28.12 9.31 -15.45
C ARG A 573 29.30 8.81 -16.26
N TYR A 574 29.93 9.74 -16.98
CA TYR A 574 31.18 9.55 -17.69
C TYR A 574 32.05 10.81 -17.62
N GLY A 575 33.34 10.69 -17.32
CA GLY A 575 34.34 11.77 -17.44
C GLY A 575 35.77 11.34 -17.03
N PRO A 576 36.85 11.89 -17.65
CA PRO A 576 38.24 11.62 -17.26
C PRO A 576 38.67 12.46 -16.05
N ASP A 577 38.68 11.84 -14.88
CA ASP A 577 38.91 12.47 -13.56
C ASP A 577 37.92 13.61 -13.21
N GLY A 578 37.83 13.96 -11.92
CA GLY A 578 36.87 14.97 -11.42
C GLY A 578 37.01 16.36 -12.06
N ASP A 579 38.20 16.68 -12.57
CA ASP A 579 38.58 17.99 -13.09
C ASP A 579 38.28 18.20 -14.60
N THR A 580 37.50 17.32 -15.23
CA THR A 580 37.04 17.53 -16.62
C THR A 580 35.51 17.56 -16.77
N PRO A 581 34.99 18.17 -17.86
CA PRO A 581 33.56 18.17 -18.15
C PRO A 581 33.04 16.76 -18.47
N GLY A 582 32.18 16.24 -17.60
CA GLY A 582 31.51 14.96 -17.79
C GLY A 582 30.20 15.05 -18.58
N ARG A 583 29.60 13.88 -18.83
CA ARG A 583 28.22 13.75 -19.32
C ARG A 583 27.44 12.78 -18.44
N TYR A 584 26.22 13.16 -18.11
CA TYR A 584 25.24 12.29 -17.46
C TYR A 584 24.16 11.92 -18.46
N TYR A 585 23.92 10.62 -18.65
CA TYR A 585 22.76 10.09 -19.35
C TYR A 585 21.71 9.66 -18.33
N LEU A 586 20.43 9.93 -18.60
CA LEU A 586 19.33 9.31 -17.86
C LEU A 586 18.45 8.50 -18.82
N LEU A 587 18.13 7.28 -18.40
CA LEU A 587 17.31 6.32 -19.13
C LEU A 587 16.11 5.90 -18.29
N ASP A 588 14.99 5.60 -18.94
CA ASP A 588 13.89 4.86 -18.30
C ASP A 588 14.31 3.40 -18.02
N LEU A 589 13.77 2.80 -16.96
CA LEU A 589 13.91 1.37 -16.61
C LEU A 589 13.39 0.44 -17.73
N ASP A 590 12.47 0.93 -18.56
CA ASP A 590 11.99 0.25 -19.78
C ASP A 590 12.85 0.50 -21.03
N GLY A 591 13.99 1.18 -20.90
CA GLY A 591 14.89 1.53 -22.00
C GLY A 591 14.42 2.73 -22.82
N GLY A 592 13.24 3.27 -22.49
CA GLY A 592 12.69 4.54 -22.96
C GLY A 592 13.55 5.76 -22.60
N SER A 593 13.03 6.95 -22.94
CA SER A 593 13.64 8.29 -22.86
C SER A 593 15.16 8.34 -22.65
N ASN A 594 15.92 8.68 -23.69
CA ASN A 594 17.34 9.01 -23.54
C ASN A 594 17.49 10.53 -23.60
N TRP A 595 17.77 11.17 -22.47
CA TRP A 595 18.27 12.54 -22.44
C TRP A 595 19.61 12.57 -21.72
N HIS A 596 20.45 13.53 -22.08
CA HIS A 596 21.74 13.75 -21.42
C HIS A 596 21.89 15.19 -20.97
N SER A 597 22.64 15.41 -19.90
CA SER A 597 23.20 16.70 -19.54
C SER A 597 24.71 16.60 -19.64
N ASP A 598 25.31 17.51 -20.40
CA ASP A 598 26.73 17.83 -20.21
C ASP A 598 26.88 18.55 -18.86
N THR A 599 28.04 18.40 -18.23
CA THR A 599 28.31 18.92 -16.88
C THR A 599 29.66 19.61 -16.81
N ALA A 600 29.74 20.66 -15.98
CA ALA A 600 31.01 21.26 -15.64
C ALA A 600 31.79 20.36 -14.66
N ASN A 601 33.09 20.66 -14.48
CA ASN A 601 33.99 19.95 -13.59
C ASN A 601 33.40 19.83 -12.17
N ASN A 602 33.48 18.63 -11.58
CA ASN A 602 33.01 18.31 -10.23
C ASN A 602 31.51 18.59 -9.92
N GLU A 603 30.60 18.76 -10.89
CA GLU A 603 29.16 18.89 -10.59
C GLU A 603 28.56 17.60 -9.99
N ALA A 604 27.83 17.76 -8.88
CA ALA A 604 27.18 16.66 -8.15
C ALA A 604 25.73 16.45 -8.63
N PHE A 605 25.27 15.19 -8.63
CA PHE A 605 23.95 14.80 -9.11
C PHE A 605 23.23 13.91 -8.10
N GLY A 606 21.94 14.16 -7.91
CA GLY A 606 21.03 13.28 -7.17
C GLY A 606 19.68 13.18 -7.88
N VAL A 607 18.96 12.07 -7.70
CA VAL A 607 17.69 11.81 -8.40
C VAL A 607 16.56 11.55 -7.41
N SER A 608 15.50 12.34 -7.50
CA SER A 608 14.24 12.07 -6.80
C SER A 608 13.19 11.57 -7.78
N VAL A 609 12.86 10.30 -7.63
CA VAL A 609 11.77 9.62 -8.36
C VAL A 609 10.42 10.17 -7.89
N ALA A 610 10.24 10.30 -6.58
CA ALA A 610 9.00 10.80 -5.97
C ALA A 610 8.65 12.25 -6.38
N ALA A 611 9.65 13.12 -6.52
CA ALA A 611 9.45 14.48 -7.04
C ALA A 611 9.53 14.55 -8.59
N GLY A 612 10.01 13.50 -9.25
CA GLY A 612 10.20 13.44 -10.69
C GLY A 612 11.27 14.41 -11.20
N VAL A 613 12.39 14.55 -10.47
CA VAL A 613 13.48 15.48 -10.79
C VAL A 613 14.87 14.86 -10.64
N VAL A 614 15.80 15.36 -11.45
CA VAL A 614 17.25 15.21 -11.25
C VAL A 614 17.80 16.54 -10.73
N LEU A 615 18.41 16.53 -9.56
CA LEU A 615 19.10 17.68 -8.99
C LEU A 615 20.54 17.68 -9.50
N ARG A 616 20.91 18.71 -10.27
CA ARG A 616 22.30 19.03 -10.63
C ARG A 616 22.78 20.18 -9.76
N GLN A 617 23.85 19.98 -9.01
CA GLN A 617 24.46 21.00 -8.17
C GLN A 617 25.82 21.42 -8.72
N ALA A 618 26.01 22.74 -8.83
CA ALA A 618 27.28 23.33 -9.22
C ALA A 618 28.38 23.02 -8.18
N SER A 619 29.59 22.73 -8.64
CA SER A 619 30.74 22.38 -7.80
C SER A 619 31.18 23.49 -6.83
N ASP A 620 30.91 24.76 -7.19
CA ASP A 620 31.13 25.94 -6.34
C ASP A 620 30.02 26.17 -5.31
N GLY A 621 28.98 25.33 -5.27
CA GLY A 621 27.81 25.49 -4.41
C GLY A 621 26.94 26.70 -4.75
N SER A 622 27.17 27.38 -5.88
CA SER A 622 26.43 28.60 -6.25
C SER A 622 24.98 28.32 -6.62
N ARG A 623 24.67 27.13 -7.14
CA ARG A 623 23.39 26.82 -7.79
C ARG A 623 23.03 25.34 -7.78
N ILE A 624 21.77 25.04 -7.45
CA ILE A 624 21.09 23.80 -7.84
C ILE A 624 20.19 24.07 -9.05
N THR A 625 20.18 23.15 -10.02
CA THR A 625 19.21 23.09 -11.11
C THR A 625 18.43 21.79 -11.01
N ALA A 626 17.11 21.84 -10.91
CA ALA A 626 16.27 20.65 -11.06
C ALA A 626 15.89 20.45 -12.53
N LEU A 627 16.27 19.31 -13.09
CA LEU A 627 15.89 18.84 -14.41
C LEU A 627 14.70 17.88 -14.30
N GLY A 628 13.80 17.85 -15.29
CA GLY A 628 12.72 16.88 -15.33
C GLY A 628 13.25 15.46 -15.56
N LEU A 629 12.86 14.51 -14.69
CA LEU A 629 13.28 13.11 -14.81
C LEU A 629 12.96 12.51 -16.19
N SER A 630 11.82 12.84 -16.78
CA SER A 630 11.39 12.30 -18.08
C SER A 630 12.04 12.93 -19.31
N ASP A 631 12.47 14.20 -19.24
CA ASP A 631 12.80 15.01 -20.43
C ASP A 631 14.04 15.91 -20.32
N GLY A 632 14.74 15.89 -19.17
CA GLY A 632 15.97 16.64 -18.94
C GLY A 632 15.81 18.16 -18.87
N LYS A 633 14.59 18.69 -18.98
CA LYS A 633 14.40 20.15 -19.05
C LYS A 633 14.49 20.79 -17.67
N PRO A 634 15.16 21.95 -17.52
CA PRO A 634 15.14 22.71 -16.27
C PRO A 634 13.71 23.06 -15.86
N LYS A 635 13.30 22.60 -14.67
CA LYS A 635 12.03 22.94 -14.02
C LYS A 635 12.18 24.18 -13.13
N TRP A 636 13.22 24.18 -12.30
CA TRP A 636 13.54 25.27 -11.38
C TRP A 636 15.04 25.33 -11.11
N HIS A 637 15.50 26.46 -10.58
CA HIS A 637 16.87 26.64 -10.08
C HIS A 637 16.84 27.46 -8.79
N LEU A 638 17.74 27.15 -7.87
CA LEU A 638 17.91 27.83 -6.59
C LEU A 638 19.41 28.11 -6.37
N ALA A 639 19.73 29.16 -5.64
CA ALA A 639 21.10 29.40 -5.19
C ALA A 639 21.42 28.51 -3.97
N GLY A 640 22.64 27.99 -3.90
CA GLY A 640 23.11 27.17 -2.77
C GLY A 640 23.28 25.67 -3.04
N ILE A 641 23.26 24.91 -1.95
CA ILE A 641 23.44 23.45 -1.88
C ILE A 641 22.17 22.77 -1.33
N ALA A 642 21.76 21.65 -1.92
CA ALA A 642 20.57 20.91 -1.50
C ALA A 642 20.92 19.63 -0.73
N TYR A 643 20.30 19.47 0.44
CA TYR A 643 20.39 18.28 1.30
C TYR A 643 19.02 17.62 1.38
N VAL A 644 18.88 16.42 0.81
CA VAL A 644 17.59 15.72 0.70
C VAL A 644 17.21 15.02 2.00
N GLU A 645 15.92 15.00 2.32
CA GLU A 645 15.42 14.37 3.55
C GLU A 645 15.34 12.84 3.41
N ASN A 646 16.01 12.14 4.33
CA ASN A 646 15.97 10.68 4.46
C ASN A 646 15.07 10.25 5.64
N THR A 647 14.56 9.03 5.59
CA THR A 647 13.67 8.44 6.61
C THR A 647 14.20 7.09 7.12
N PRO A 648 13.70 6.56 8.25
CA PRO A 648 14.02 5.20 8.69
C PRO A 648 13.75 4.13 7.62
N GLY A 649 12.73 4.30 6.78
CA GLY A 649 12.42 3.38 5.68
C GLY A 649 13.47 3.35 4.57
N ASP A 650 14.28 4.41 4.43
CA ASP A 650 15.42 4.42 3.50
C ASP A 650 16.61 3.63 4.07
N LEU A 651 16.68 3.45 5.40
CA LEU A 651 17.62 2.53 6.06
C LEU A 651 17.27 1.05 5.87
N ALA A 652 16.10 0.68 5.36
CA ALA A 652 15.71 -0.72 5.18
C ALA A 652 16.25 -1.35 3.87
N ARG A 653 17.13 -0.64 3.15
CA ARG A 653 17.59 -1.03 1.81
C ARG A 653 18.86 -1.90 1.84
N PRO A 654 19.03 -2.79 0.83
CA PRO A 654 20.29 -3.46 0.56
C PRO A 654 21.47 -2.49 0.53
N ALA A 655 22.55 -2.81 1.25
CA ALA A 655 23.79 -2.02 1.25
C ALA A 655 24.98 -2.86 1.74
N TRP A 656 26.10 -2.79 1.03
CA TRP A 656 27.40 -3.20 1.55
C TRP A 656 27.88 -2.25 2.64
N PHE A 657 28.61 -2.77 3.63
CA PHE A 657 29.34 -1.94 4.59
C PHE A 657 30.56 -1.31 3.89
N GLY A 658 31.18 -0.29 4.50
CA GLY A 658 32.22 0.53 3.84
C GLY A 658 31.70 1.46 2.73
N SER A 659 30.64 1.07 2.00
CA SER A 659 29.97 1.96 1.03
C SER A 659 29.43 3.20 1.75
N SER A 660 30.08 4.35 1.51
CA SER A 660 29.66 5.62 2.09
C SER A 660 28.21 5.87 1.68
N TRP A 661 27.33 6.12 2.64
CA TRP A 661 25.95 6.53 2.36
C TRP A 661 25.96 7.59 1.26
N PRO A 662 25.45 7.29 0.05
CA PRO A 662 25.46 8.29 -1.00
C PRO A 662 24.60 9.44 -0.48
N MET A 663 25.20 10.64 -0.35
CA MET A 663 24.52 11.89 0.07
C MET A 663 23.46 12.36 -0.95
N HIS A 664 23.00 11.45 -1.79
CA HIS A 664 22.20 11.59 -3.00
C HIS A 664 21.07 10.55 -3.06
N SER A 665 20.76 9.88 -1.94
CA SER A 665 19.59 9.00 -1.72
C SER A 665 18.26 9.78 -1.76
N ALA A 666 18.05 10.52 -2.85
CA ALA A 666 16.92 11.41 -3.07
C ALA A 666 15.68 10.68 -3.61
N GLU A 667 15.78 9.39 -3.94
CA GLU A 667 14.77 8.64 -4.72
C GLU A 667 13.34 8.86 -4.24
N LYS A 668 13.11 8.70 -2.93
CA LYS A 668 11.80 8.85 -2.29
C LYS A 668 11.62 10.21 -1.61
N ALA A 669 12.68 11.01 -1.52
CA ALA A 669 12.65 12.33 -0.92
C ALA A 669 11.77 13.27 -1.76
N THR A 670 10.74 13.85 -1.14
CA THR A 670 9.90 14.91 -1.74
C THR A 670 10.30 16.31 -1.27
N ARG A 671 11.12 16.38 -0.22
CA ARG A 671 11.58 17.62 0.42
C ARG A 671 13.10 17.65 0.52
N ALA A 672 13.67 18.85 0.53
CA ALA A 672 15.09 19.06 0.81
C ALA A 672 15.29 20.36 1.59
N VAL A 673 16.39 20.45 2.32
CA VAL A 673 16.91 21.71 2.82
C VAL A 673 17.85 22.28 1.78
N VAL A 674 17.55 23.48 1.28
CA VAL A 674 18.51 24.28 0.50
C VAL A 674 19.19 25.26 1.44
N VAL A 675 20.52 25.21 1.49
CA VAL A 675 21.36 26.18 2.20
C VAL A 675 21.98 27.11 1.18
N ASP A 676 21.61 28.38 1.23
CA ASP A 676 22.12 29.41 0.30
C ASP A 676 23.55 29.88 0.64
N THR A 677 24.07 30.78 -0.18
CA THR A 677 25.42 31.37 -0.01
C THR A 677 25.54 32.24 1.24
N ASP A 678 24.43 32.71 1.80
CA ASP A 678 24.34 33.45 3.08
C ASP A 678 24.15 32.51 4.28
N ASN A 679 24.33 31.20 4.07
CA ASN A 679 24.18 30.12 5.03
C ASN A 679 22.77 29.97 5.61
N VAL A 680 21.73 30.41 4.89
CA VAL A 680 20.35 30.28 5.32
C VAL A 680 19.77 28.97 4.81
N ALA A 681 19.53 28.04 5.74
CA ALA A 681 18.76 26.83 5.50
C ALA A 681 17.28 27.17 5.30
N THR A 682 16.70 26.67 4.22
CA THR A 682 15.27 26.73 3.92
C THR A 682 14.75 25.37 3.49
N LEU A 683 13.59 24.94 4.02
CA LEU A 683 12.91 23.75 3.51
C LEU A 683 12.21 24.05 2.17
N VAL A 684 12.47 23.23 1.16
CA VAL A 684 11.85 23.33 -0.17
C VAL A 684 11.18 22.02 -0.59
N ASP A 685 10.09 22.14 -1.34
CA ASP A 685 9.50 21.03 -2.08
C ASP A 685 10.34 20.75 -3.34
N LEU A 686 10.80 19.51 -3.51
CA LEU A 686 11.70 19.14 -4.60
C LEU A 686 11.02 19.13 -5.99
N LYS A 687 9.70 19.01 -6.03
CA LYS A 687 8.95 18.93 -7.29
C LYS A 687 8.77 20.32 -7.92
N THR A 688 8.61 21.35 -7.09
CA THR A 688 8.30 22.73 -7.48
C THR A 688 9.46 23.71 -7.27
N GLY A 689 10.40 23.40 -6.35
CA GLY A 689 11.44 24.32 -5.91
C GLY A 689 10.92 25.43 -5.00
N HIS A 690 9.65 25.39 -4.59
CA HIS A 690 9.06 26.39 -3.72
C HIS A 690 9.49 26.18 -2.26
N LYS A 691 9.75 27.30 -1.57
CA LYS A 691 9.93 27.31 -0.11
C LYS A 691 8.62 26.86 0.56
N LEU A 692 8.69 25.88 1.46
CA LEU A 692 7.53 25.45 2.23
C LEU A 692 7.27 26.48 3.34
N ALA A 693 6.15 27.22 3.23
CA ALA A 693 5.89 28.44 3.98
C ALA A 693 5.81 28.25 5.50
N ASP A 694 5.43 27.05 5.96
CA ASP A 694 5.38 26.71 7.39
C ASP A 694 6.79 26.50 7.99
N GLY A 695 7.77 26.11 7.17
CA GLY A 695 9.08 25.59 7.61
C GLY A 695 10.09 26.60 8.17
N GLY A 696 9.78 27.90 8.19
CA GLY A 696 10.74 28.92 8.61
C GLY A 696 12.01 29.01 7.74
N SER A 697 13.04 29.68 8.23
CA SER A 697 14.38 29.73 7.62
C SER A 697 15.42 30.07 8.69
N GLN A 698 16.52 29.32 8.73
CA GLN A 698 17.51 29.42 9.81
C GLN A 698 18.91 29.67 9.25
N ARG A 699 19.60 30.69 9.78
CA ARG A 699 21.03 30.90 9.49
C ARG A 699 21.85 29.87 10.26
N LEU A 700 22.53 29.00 9.51
CA LEU A 700 23.47 28.00 10.02
C LEU A 700 24.78 28.65 10.45
N SER A 701 25.61 27.91 11.19
CA SER A 701 26.88 28.43 11.74
C SER A 701 28.14 27.91 11.05
N GLY A 702 28.08 26.78 10.35
CA GLY A 702 29.20 26.28 9.54
C GLY A 702 29.29 26.97 8.18
N THR A 703 30.49 27.27 7.67
CA THR A 703 30.72 27.90 6.36
C THR A 703 30.66 26.90 5.20
N THR A 704 29.85 27.19 4.16
CA THR A 704 29.63 26.31 2.98
C THR A 704 30.79 26.34 1.95
N THR A 705 32.04 26.55 2.37
CA THR A 705 33.17 26.77 1.45
C THR A 705 34.08 25.55 1.31
N GLY A 706 34.04 24.91 0.14
CA GLY A 706 35.12 24.06 -0.38
C GLY A 706 35.12 22.60 0.08
N ALA A 707 35.49 21.72 -0.84
CA ALA A 707 35.57 20.27 -0.59
C ALA A 707 36.64 19.88 0.44
N THR A 708 36.52 18.65 0.97
CA THR A 708 37.42 17.90 1.87
C THR A 708 37.33 18.11 3.39
N THR A 709 36.91 19.28 3.93
CA THR A 709 36.76 19.46 5.41
C THR A 709 35.59 20.39 5.82
N GLY A 710 34.58 20.53 4.96
CA GLY A 710 33.41 21.37 5.24
C GLY A 710 32.45 20.81 6.30
N PRO A 711 31.46 21.60 6.77
CA PRO A 711 30.45 21.13 7.72
C PRO A 711 29.60 20.00 7.13
N THR A 712 29.70 18.78 7.68
CA THR A 712 28.83 17.68 7.28
C THR A 712 27.40 17.97 7.74
N ARG A 713 26.48 18.08 6.78
CA ARG A 713 25.06 18.29 7.04
C ARG A 713 24.28 17.05 6.66
N LEU A 714 23.43 16.60 7.58
CA LEU A 714 22.56 15.44 7.41
C LEU A 714 21.10 15.89 7.55
N VAL A 715 20.22 15.39 6.69
CA VAL A 715 18.78 15.58 6.84
C VAL A 715 18.13 14.21 6.96
N TYR A 716 17.65 13.91 8.17
CA TYR A 716 17.12 12.59 8.53
C TYR A 716 15.96 12.71 9.53
N ASN A 717 14.91 11.93 9.31
CA ASN A 717 13.75 11.77 10.19
C ASN A 717 13.16 13.11 10.70
N GLY A 718 12.87 14.04 9.78
CA GLY A 718 12.31 15.34 10.13
C GLY A 718 13.28 16.36 10.75
N MET A 719 14.58 16.05 10.82
CA MET A 719 15.62 16.92 11.39
C MET A 719 16.72 17.28 10.38
N LEU A 720 17.13 18.54 10.35
CA LEU A 720 18.40 19.01 9.77
C LEU A 720 19.47 19.05 10.85
N MET A 721 20.62 18.42 10.62
CA MET A 721 21.77 18.43 11.52
C MET A 721 22.93 19.18 10.85
N ASP A 722 23.39 20.26 11.46
CA ASP A 722 24.54 21.09 11.03
C ASP A 722 25.73 20.77 11.95
N MET A 723 26.72 20.03 11.44
CA MET A 723 27.97 19.77 12.16
C MET A 723 28.98 20.88 11.91
N THR A 724 29.53 21.46 12.97
CA THR A 724 30.40 22.63 12.91
C THR A 724 31.70 22.42 13.72
N PRO A 725 32.86 22.87 13.23
CA PRO A 725 34.10 22.86 14.02
C PRO A 725 33.97 23.70 15.29
N ALA A 726 34.51 23.19 16.41
CA ALA A 726 34.50 23.85 17.72
C ALA A 726 35.82 23.54 18.47
N ALA A 727 35.81 23.56 19.80
CA ALA A 727 36.89 22.98 20.61
C ALA A 727 36.78 21.42 20.62
N GLY A 728 36.90 20.83 19.42
CA GLY A 728 36.28 19.55 19.05
C GLY A 728 35.29 19.81 17.91
N PHE A 729 34.06 19.33 18.02
CA PHE A 729 32.97 19.65 17.09
C PHE A 729 31.64 19.87 17.82
N GLN A 730 30.69 20.55 17.16
CA GLN A 730 29.33 20.71 17.65
C GLN A 730 28.34 20.34 16.54
N ILE A 731 27.41 19.43 16.83
CA ILE A 731 26.24 19.15 15.98
C ILE A 731 25.07 19.96 16.55
N ARG A 732 24.37 20.72 15.70
CA ARG A 732 23.11 21.37 16.07
C ARG A 732 22.01 20.84 15.19
N ALA A 733 20.86 20.52 15.78
CA ALA A 733 19.75 19.97 15.03
C ALA A 733 18.51 20.85 15.10
N TYR A 734 17.89 21.04 13.94
CA TYR A 734 16.76 21.90 13.69
C TYR A 734 15.63 21.05 13.12
N ALA A 735 14.41 21.18 13.65
CA ALA A 735 13.27 20.46 13.06
C ALA A 735 12.89 21.11 11.72
N LEU A 736 12.65 20.29 10.69
CA LEU A 736 12.42 20.79 9.34
C LEU A 736 11.14 21.62 9.19
N ASP A 737 10.15 21.36 10.03
CA ASP A 737 8.83 21.97 10.03
C ASP A 737 8.77 23.41 10.58
N SER A 738 9.82 23.84 11.27
CA SER A 738 9.89 25.09 12.03
C SER A 738 11.25 25.79 11.93
N MET A 739 12.29 25.03 11.59
CA MET A 739 13.72 25.37 11.68
C MET A 739 14.19 25.81 13.09
N ASP A 740 13.37 25.54 14.11
CA ASP A 740 13.73 25.67 15.52
C ASP A 740 14.85 24.69 15.86
N GLN A 741 15.92 25.19 16.49
CA GLN A 741 16.95 24.33 17.09
C GLN A 741 16.33 23.53 18.27
N LYS A 742 16.24 22.20 18.13
CA LYS A 742 15.69 21.34 19.18
C LYS A 742 16.77 20.90 20.17
N TRP A 743 18.00 20.68 19.70
CA TRP A 743 19.12 20.22 20.53
C TRP A 743 20.48 20.57 19.91
N ALA A 744 21.53 20.43 20.71
CA ALA A 744 22.91 20.48 20.25
C ALA A 744 23.78 19.49 21.04
N TYR A 745 24.64 18.77 20.33
CA TYR A 745 25.65 17.88 20.89
C TYR A 745 27.04 18.51 20.76
N HIS A 746 27.91 18.31 21.76
CA HIS A 746 29.29 18.76 21.75
C HIS A 746 30.21 17.54 21.84
N GLY A 747 31.03 17.32 20.81
CA GLY A 747 32.04 16.27 20.80
C GLY A 747 33.14 16.52 21.83
N GLY A 748 33.84 15.45 22.20
CA GLY A 748 34.89 15.50 23.23
C GLY A 748 36.05 16.42 22.84
N SER A 749 36.59 17.17 23.80
CA SER A 749 37.76 18.01 23.59
C SER A 749 38.98 17.14 23.21
N GLY A 750 39.51 17.33 22.00
CA GLY A 750 40.59 16.51 21.44
C GLY A 750 40.13 15.38 20.52
N TYR A 751 38.85 15.34 20.14
CA TYR A 751 38.33 14.48 19.07
C TYR A 751 37.87 15.30 17.87
N THR A 752 38.04 14.73 16.68
CA THR A 752 37.63 15.28 15.38
C THR A 752 36.71 14.25 14.69
N PRO A 753 35.55 14.67 14.15
CA PRO A 753 34.64 13.76 13.48
C PRO A 753 35.18 13.40 12.10
N ASP A 754 35.01 12.15 11.71
CA ASP A 754 35.32 11.60 10.38
C ASP A 754 34.03 11.57 9.54
N TRP A 755 33.02 10.83 10.02
CA TRP A 755 31.68 10.80 9.42
C TRP A 755 30.55 10.76 10.45
N ILE A 756 29.34 11.08 9.98
CA ILE A 756 28.08 11.08 10.72
C ILE A 756 26.97 10.49 9.84
N GLN A 757 26.26 9.46 10.31
CA GLN A 757 25.15 8.83 9.58
C GLN A 757 24.12 8.19 10.51
N PRO A 758 22.86 8.00 10.08
CA PRO A 758 21.88 7.22 10.84
C PRO A 758 22.31 5.75 10.92
N CYS A 759 22.17 5.13 12.09
CA CYS A 759 22.51 3.73 12.31
C CYS A 759 21.42 2.97 13.10
N GLY A 760 20.18 3.44 12.99
CA GLY A 760 18.96 2.86 13.55
C GLY A 760 17.81 3.83 13.32
N GLU A 761 16.58 3.45 13.66
CA GLU A 761 15.42 4.37 13.52
C GLU A 761 15.54 5.61 14.43
N SER A 762 16.12 5.40 15.62
CA SER A 762 16.27 6.40 16.69
C SER A 762 17.72 6.83 16.94
N LEU A 763 18.69 6.27 16.19
CA LEU A 763 20.13 6.37 16.47
C LEU A 763 20.93 7.03 15.35
N LEU A 764 21.79 7.95 15.76
CA LEU A 764 22.81 8.59 14.95
C LEU A 764 24.19 8.06 15.35
N CYS A 765 24.95 7.54 14.40
CA CYS A 765 26.34 7.13 14.61
C CYS A 765 27.32 8.19 14.12
N ILE A 766 28.38 8.40 14.88
CA ILE A 766 29.47 9.31 14.58
C ILE A 766 30.78 8.53 14.74
N LYS A 767 31.60 8.50 13.69
CA LYS A 767 33.01 8.07 13.79
C LYS A 767 33.84 9.30 14.12
N GLU A 768 34.58 9.26 15.21
CA GLU A 768 35.53 10.31 15.60
C GLU A 768 36.91 9.72 15.85
N HIS A 769 37.95 10.53 15.64
CA HIS A 769 39.34 10.16 15.87
C HIS A 769 40.01 11.18 16.80
N ARG A 770 41.04 10.74 17.54
CA ARG A 770 41.74 11.59 18.50
C ARG A 770 42.79 12.47 17.80
N GLY A 771 42.73 13.79 18.04
CA GLY A 771 43.39 14.83 17.26
C GLY A 771 44.92 14.99 17.37
N ASP A 772 45.66 13.97 17.80
CA ASP A 772 47.13 13.97 17.88
C ASP A 772 47.80 13.24 16.68
N SER A 773 47.03 12.72 15.72
CA SER A 773 47.53 11.92 14.59
C SER A 773 47.85 12.77 13.35
N THR A 774 49.01 13.43 13.32
CA THR A 774 49.49 14.16 12.12
C THR A 774 50.24 13.30 11.10
N ASP A 775 50.72 12.12 11.50
CA ASP A 775 51.10 11.06 10.57
C ASP A 775 49.86 10.20 10.26
N GLY A 776 49.74 9.73 9.02
CA GLY A 776 48.55 9.03 8.50
C GLY A 776 48.21 7.67 9.12
N SER A 777 48.80 7.29 10.25
CA SER A 777 48.40 6.11 11.02
C SER A 777 47.15 6.39 11.88
N ALA A 778 46.02 6.69 11.23
CA ALA A 778 44.78 7.14 11.87
C ALA A 778 44.10 6.09 12.79
N GLU A 779 44.61 4.86 12.85
CA GLU A 779 43.99 3.72 13.55
C GLU A 779 44.05 3.79 15.09
N LYS A 780 44.97 4.56 15.67
CA LYS A 780 45.18 4.58 17.13
C LYS A 780 44.35 5.67 17.82
N GLY A 781 43.05 5.39 17.94
CA GLY A 781 42.12 6.22 18.71
C GLY A 781 40.82 6.55 17.98
N VAL A 782 40.34 5.66 17.11
CA VAL A 782 39.04 5.77 16.47
C VAL A 782 37.95 5.28 17.42
N ARG A 783 36.92 6.11 17.63
CA ARG A 783 35.80 5.89 18.53
C ARG A 783 34.50 6.01 17.74
N LEU A 784 33.63 5.02 17.87
CA LEU A 784 32.23 5.10 17.48
C LEU A 784 31.45 5.70 18.64
N VAL A 785 30.67 6.76 18.37
CA VAL A 785 29.77 7.41 19.32
C VAL A 785 28.35 7.33 18.77
N THR A 786 27.37 7.02 19.60
CA THR A 786 25.96 6.97 19.23
C THR A 786 25.13 7.99 20.01
N LEU A 787 24.18 8.66 19.35
CA LEU A 787 23.25 9.62 19.97
C LEU A 787 21.80 9.17 19.74
N HIS A 788 20.96 9.26 20.78
CA HIS A 788 19.50 9.07 20.64
C HIS A 788 18.81 10.35 20.14
N LEU A 789 18.13 10.26 19.01
CA LEU A 789 17.47 11.39 18.33
C LEU A 789 16.34 12.02 19.14
N ASP A 790 15.59 11.22 19.91
CA ASP A 790 14.39 11.68 20.62
C ASP A 790 14.67 12.17 22.06
N ASP A 791 15.69 11.63 22.72
CA ASP A 791 15.95 11.77 24.16
C ASP A 791 16.72 13.04 24.57
N GLY A 792 16.60 14.10 23.75
CA GLY A 792 17.39 15.32 23.89
C GLY A 792 18.87 15.15 23.54
N ASN A 793 19.22 14.07 22.81
CA ASN A 793 20.52 13.85 22.16
C ASN A 793 21.70 13.79 23.12
N LYS A 794 21.50 12.99 24.16
CA LYS A 794 22.58 12.43 24.96
C LYS A 794 23.32 11.37 24.15
N GLU A 795 24.61 11.23 24.45
CA GLU A 795 25.38 10.04 24.10
C GLU A 795 24.66 8.81 24.67
N ALA A 796 24.25 7.90 23.80
CA ALA A 796 23.68 6.62 24.19
C ALA A 796 24.81 5.70 24.66
N TRP A 797 25.85 5.56 23.83
CA TRP A 797 27.07 4.85 24.16
C TRP A 797 28.23 5.25 23.23
N HIS A 798 29.41 4.72 23.53
CA HIS A 798 30.57 4.75 22.64
C HIS A 798 31.38 3.46 22.74
N LYS A 799 32.19 3.18 21.72
CA LYS A 799 33.22 2.12 21.73
C LYS A 799 34.46 2.61 21.00
N ASP A 800 35.64 2.36 21.54
CA ASP A 800 36.88 2.43 20.77
C ASP A 800 36.95 1.20 19.85
N VAL A 801 37.08 1.43 18.55
CA VAL A 801 37.06 0.37 17.52
C VAL A 801 38.25 0.60 16.59
N LYS A 802 39.32 -0.20 16.78
CA LYS A 802 40.48 -0.18 15.86
C LYS A 802 40.02 -0.67 14.49
N GLY A 803 40.45 0.04 13.44
CA GLY A 803 40.07 -0.28 12.06
C GLY A 803 38.60 -0.01 11.74
N LEU A 804 37.89 0.81 12.53
CA LEU A 804 36.46 1.10 12.28
C LEU A 804 36.23 1.60 10.86
N ASP A 805 35.46 0.82 10.13
CA ASP A 805 35.08 1.05 8.75
C ASP A 805 33.71 1.74 8.72
N GLY A 806 32.64 0.97 8.97
CA GLY A 806 31.26 1.45 9.00
C GLY A 806 30.45 1.02 10.22
N ALA A 807 29.35 1.73 10.49
CA ALA A 807 28.32 1.29 11.42
C ALA A 807 26.92 1.64 10.91
N ILE A 808 26.06 0.64 10.73
CA ILE A 808 24.69 0.82 10.20
C ILE A 808 23.64 0.15 11.09
N GLY A 809 22.39 0.58 10.92
CA GLY A 809 21.24 -0.03 11.57
C GLY A 809 20.71 -1.22 10.78
N VAL A 810 20.42 -2.31 11.49
CA VAL A 810 19.57 -3.42 11.04
C VAL A 810 18.48 -3.61 12.09
N GLY A 811 17.36 -2.93 11.87
CA GLY A 811 16.29 -2.78 12.85
C GLY A 811 16.78 -1.96 14.06
N ASN A 812 16.54 -2.48 15.27
CA ASN A 812 17.04 -1.90 16.53
C ASN A 812 18.43 -2.43 16.95
N ARG A 813 19.29 -2.82 16.00
CA ARG A 813 20.68 -3.17 16.30
C ARG A 813 21.65 -2.38 15.44
N VAL A 814 22.74 -1.97 16.06
CA VAL A 814 23.87 -1.30 15.39
C VAL A 814 24.90 -2.36 15.05
N VAL A 815 25.13 -2.56 13.76
CA VAL A 815 26.13 -3.49 13.26
C VAL A 815 27.34 -2.69 12.79
N VAL A 816 28.53 -3.13 13.22
CA VAL A 816 29.80 -2.40 13.08
C VAL A 816 30.81 -3.28 12.36
N THR A 817 31.35 -2.81 11.23
CA THR A 817 32.49 -3.43 10.54
C THR A 817 33.79 -2.77 10.94
N ALA A 818 34.85 -3.57 11.00
CA ALA A 818 36.20 -3.09 11.21
C ALA A 818 37.20 -3.87 10.34
N HIS A 819 38.05 -3.12 9.65
CA HIS A 819 39.13 -3.59 8.79
C HIS A 819 40.48 -3.22 9.45
N ASP A 820 41.18 -4.24 9.92
CA ASP A 820 42.50 -4.15 10.56
C ASP A 820 43.36 -5.30 9.97
N ASP A 821 43.76 -6.31 10.76
CA ASP A 821 44.38 -7.53 10.22
C ASP A 821 43.41 -8.40 9.40
N ARG A 822 42.09 -8.32 9.69
CA ARG A 822 40.98 -9.03 9.00
C ARG A 822 39.65 -8.30 9.24
N ALA A 823 38.68 -8.44 8.32
CA ALA A 823 37.30 -7.99 8.55
C ALA A 823 36.71 -8.57 9.84
N THR A 824 36.01 -7.72 10.59
CA THR A 824 35.32 -8.11 11.81
C THR A 824 33.97 -7.42 11.90
N THR A 825 32.90 -8.22 11.80
CA THR A 825 31.53 -7.75 12.04
C THR A 825 31.18 -7.91 13.52
N THR A 826 30.73 -6.83 14.17
CA THR A 826 30.27 -6.84 15.57
C THR A 826 28.85 -6.27 15.66
N VAL A 827 27.96 -6.95 16.38
CA VAL A 827 26.57 -6.53 16.61
C VAL A 827 26.41 -6.00 18.02
N TYR A 828 25.79 -4.83 18.14
CA TYR A 828 25.37 -4.21 19.39
C TYR A 828 23.86 -3.91 19.38
N ASP A 829 23.21 -3.95 20.55
CA ASP A 829 21.87 -3.39 20.71
C ASP A 829 21.91 -1.84 20.68
N GLU A 830 20.73 -1.19 20.65
CA GLU A 830 20.63 0.28 20.66
C GLU A 830 21.34 0.93 21.86
N ASP A 831 21.42 0.24 23.01
CA ASP A 831 22.08 0.71 24.24
C ASP A 831 23.60 0.42 24.27
N GLY A 832 24.15 -0.21 23.24
CA GLY A 832 25.56 -0.54 23.13
C GLY A 832 25.97 -1.80 23.88
N THR A 833 25.01 -2.59 24.34
CA THR A 833 25.23 -3.96 24.82
C THR A 833 25.77 -4.82 23.68
N PHE A 834 26.86 -5.54 23.96
CA PHE A 834 27.47 -6.45 23.00
C PHE A 834 26.61 -7.70 22.82
N GLN A 835 26.28 -8.05 21.58
CA GLN A 835 25.55 -9.28 21.23
C GLN A 835 26.47 -10.35 20.66
N GLU A 836 27.14 -10.07 19.53
CA GLU A 836 28.02 -11.04 18.86
C GLU A 836 29.19 -10.35 18.13
N ARG A 837 30.30 -11.07 17.93
CA ARG A 837 31.38 -10.71 17.01
C ARG A 837 31.77 -11.89 16.13
N ARG A 838 31.84 -11.64 14.83
CA ARG A 838 32.26 -12.60 13.79
C ARG A 838 33.54 -12.08 13.14
N ALA A 839 34.67 -12.71 13.46
CA ALA A 839 35.98 -12.36 12.92
C ALA A 839 36.25 -13.11 11.61
N GLY A 840 36.92 -12.43 10.67
CA GLY A 840 37.10 -12.92 9.30
C GLY A 840 35.82 -12.93 8.47
N MET A 841 34.80 -12.15 8.88
CA MET A 841 33.52 -12.02 8.16
C MET A 841 33.19 -10.56 7.93
N ASP A 842 33.08 -10.18 6.66
CA ASP A 842 32.50 -8.93 6.20
C ASP A 842 30.98 -9.08 6.02
N ALA A 843 30.29 -7.96 5.80
CA ALA A 843 28.86 -7.83 5.99
C ALA A 843 28.16 -7.02 4.89
N ALA A 844 26.90 -7.35 4.64
CA ALA A 844 25.96 -6.59 3.82
C ALA A 844 24.58 -6.64 4.48
N ARG A 845 23.89 -5.50 4.64
CA ARG A 845 22.49 -5.50 5.07
C ARG A 845 21.60 -5.83 3.88
N VAL A 846 20.63 -6.73 4.07
CA VAL A 846 19.65 -7.11 3.04
C VAL A 846 18.34 -6.36 3.25
N ASP A 847 17.86 -6.32 4.49
CA ASP A 847 16.61 -5.67 4.91
C ASP A 847 16.73 -5.17 6.37
N ASP A 848 15.62 -4.85 7.01
CA ASP A 848 15.54 -4.35 8.38
C ASP A 848 15.78 -5.42 9.47
N ALA A 849 15.97 -6.69 9.09
CA ALA A 849 16.15 -7.79 10.04
C ALA A 849 17.35 -8.70 9.73
N THR A 850 17.82 -8.72 8.49
CA THR A 850 18.76 -9.74 8.00
C THR A 850 19.93 -9.18 7.19
N MET A 851 21.00 -9.97 7.16
CA MET A 851 22.28 -9.64 6.53
C MET A 851 22.81 -10.81 5.71
N LEU A 852 23.68 -10.50 4.75
CA LEU A 852 24.63 -11.43 4.17
C LEU A 852 25.98 -11.23 4.87
N LEU A 853 26.67 -12.33 5.15
CA LEU A 853 28.04 -12.36 5.65
C LEU A 853 28.93 -13.13 4.67
N ALA A 854 30.14 -12.63 4.44
CA ALA A 854 31.14 -13.23 3.55
C ALA A 854 32.50 -13.40 4.25
N ASN A 855 33.18 -14.53 4.03
CA ASN A 855 34.45 -14.86 4.70
C ASN A 855 35.69 -14.20 4.07
N GLY A 856 35.98 -12.96 4.43
CA GLY A 856 37.13 -12.22 3.91
C GLY A 856 36.95 -10.72 4.13
N VAL A 857 37.62 -9.91 3.31
CA VAL A 857 37.42 -8.45 3.21
C VAL A 857 36.91 -8.19 1.78
N VAL A 858 35.74 -7.58 1.60
CA VAL A 858 35.16 -7.42 0.25
C VAL A 858 35.94 -6.40 -0.60
N GLU A 859 36.67 -5.49 0.04
CA GLU A 859 37.46 -4.43 -0.63
C GLU A 859 38.76 -4.90 -1.29
N THR A 860 39.22 -6.13 -1.06
CA THR A 860 40.37 -6.64 -1.80
C THR A 860 39.95 -7.02 -3.22
N ASN A 861 40.57 -6.40 -4.24
CA ASN A 861 40.49 -6.78 -5.66
C ASN A 861 41.11 -8.18 -5.96
N GLU A 862 41.10 -9.08 -4.98
CA GLU A 862 41.62 -10.44 -5.04
C GLU A 862 40.45 -11.43 -5.09
N THR A 863 40.41 -12.25 -6.14
CA THR A 863 39.46 -13.34 -6.25
C THR A 863 39.86 -14.48 -5.30
N ASP A 864 39.36 -14.49 -4.06
CA ASP A 864 39.39 -15.71 -3.24
C ASP A 864 38.44 -16.76 -3.86
N PRO A 865 38.95 -17.92 -4.34
CA PRO A 865 38.09 -18.96 -4.91
C PRO A 865 37.21 -19.67 -3.86
N ASN A 866 37.27 -19.28 -2.59
CA ASN A 866 36.57 -19.89 -1.46
C ASN A 866 35.62 -18.91 -0.73
N TRP A 867 35.13 -17.86 -1.39
CA TRP A 867 34.02 -17.09 -0.84
C TRP A 867 32.84 -18.01 -0.52
N THR A 868 32.30 -17.89 0.68
CA THR A 868 31.18 -18.63 1.24
C THR A 868 30.23 -17.62 1.84
N MET A 869 29.01 -17.61 1.33
CA MET A 869 27.97 -16.71 1.81
C MET A 869 27.18 -17.37 2.94
N THR A 870 26.85 -16.56 3.94
CA THR A 870 26.01 -16.95 5.07
C THR A 870 24.94 -15.89 5.26
N GLY A 871 23.68 -16.28 5.22
CA GLY A 871 22.56 -15.44 5.62
C GLY A 871 22.51 -15.37 7.14
N TYR A 872 22.25 -14.19 7.69
CA TYR A 872 22.32 -13.95 9.13
C TYR A 872 21.10 -13.16 9.61
N GLY A 873 20.37 -13.72 10.57
CA GLY A 873 19.31 -13.04 11.30
C GLY A 873 19.92 -12.21 12.43
N VAL A 874 19.79 -10.88 12.37
CA VAL A 874 20.49 -9.98 13.29
C VAL A 874 19.91 -10.01 14.71
N GLN A 875 18.64 -10.38 14.87
CA GLN A 875 17.95 -10.46 16.15
C GLN A 875 18.13 -11.83 16.81
N SER A 876 17.98 -12.91 16.04
CA SER A 876 18.08 -14.29 16.53
C SER A 876 19.52 -14.81 16.61
N GLY A 877 20.45 -14.23 15.85
CA GLY A 877 21.79 -14.76 15.64
C GLY A 877 21.84 -16.01 14.76
N ASN A 878 20.71 -16.42 14.17
CA ASN A 878 20.64 -17.60 13.31
C ASN A 878 21.43 -17.39 12.02
N THR A 879 22.09 -18.46 11.56
CA THR A 879 22.85 -18.48 10.31
C THR A 879 22.33 -19.54 9.35
N ASP A 880 21.99 -19.12 8.14
CA ASP A 880 21.68 -19.99 7.01
C ASP A 880 22.90 -20.08 6.08
N THR A 881 23.42 -21.29 5.85
CA THR A 881 24.57 -21.47 4.94
C THR A 881 24.09 -21.42 3.48
N LEU A 882 24.38 -20.33 2.77
CA LEU A 882 24.06 -20.19 1.35
C LEU A 882 24.99 -21.06 0.50
N GLY A 883 26.26 -21.17 0.89
CA GLY A 883 27.26 -22.00 0.22
C GLY A 883 28.33 -21.18 -0.51
N PRO A 884 29.17 -21.82 -1.33
CA PRO A 884 30.27 -21.16 -2.02
C PRO A 884 29.79 -20.26 -3.16
N LEU A 885 30.44 -19.11 -3.30
CA LEU A 885 30.32 -18.19 -4.43
C LEU A 885 31.63 -18.24 -5.23
N ALA A 886 31.54 -18.64 -6.50
CA ALA A 886 32.68 -18.65 -7.41
C ALA A 886 32.73 -17.36 -8.25
N ALA A 887 32.76 -16.21 -7.58
CA ALA A 887 32.78 -14.87 -8.18
C ALA A 887 33.49 -13.86 -7.27
N ASP A 888 33.94 -12.76 -7.86
CA ASP A 888 34.56 -11.63 -7.17
C ASP A 888 33.49 -10.78 -6.45
N LEU A 889 33.48 -10.78 -5.11
CA LEU A 889 32.51 -10.03 -4.31
C LEU A 889 32.63 -8.51 -4.49
N SER A 890 33.82 -7.98 -4.81
CA SER A 890 34.01 -6.55 -5.09
C SER A 890 33.20 -6.06 -6.32
N ARG A 891 32.71 -7.01 -7.14
CA ARG A 891 31.93 -6.79 -8.37
C ARG A 891 30.51 -7.33 -8.28
N CYS A 892 30.02 -7.58 -7.07
CA CYS A 892 28.69 -8.11 -6.82
C CYS A 892 27.73 -7.06 -6.24
N GLU A 893 26.56 -6.93 -6.86
CA GLU A 893 25.41 -6.21 -6.33
C GLU A 893 24.27 -7.15 -5.98
N PHE A 894 23.41 -6.75 -5.03
CA PHE A 894 22.35 -7.61 -4.51
C PHE A 894 21.04 -6.86 -4.22
N SER A 895 19.93 -7.59 -4.29
CA SER A 895 18.61 -7.13 -3.83
C SER A 895 18.21 -7.86 -2.55
N ASP A 896 16.93 -7.85 -2.17
CA ASP A 896 16.44 -8.68 -1.05
C ASP A 896 16.38 -10.19 -1.37
N THR A 897 16.61 -10.56 -2.65
CA THR A 897 16.30 -11.89 -3.21
C THR A 897 17.41 -12.47 -4.10
N TYR A 898 18.14 -11.62 -4.83
CA TYR A 898 19.13 -12.03 -5.83
C TYR A 898 20.50 -11.41 -5.59
N LEU A 899 21.53 -12.13 -6.01
CA LEU A 899 22.91 -11.68 -6.11
C LEU A 899 23.30 -11.68 -7.60
N ALA A 900 23.99 -10.64 -8.06
CA ALA A 900 24.46 -10.52 -9.43
C ALA A 900 25.89 -9.99 -9.45
N CYS A 901 26.79 -10.66 -10.17
CA CYS A 901 28.21 -10.32 -10.21
C CYS A 901 28.75 -10.30 -11.65
N SER A 902 29.84 -9.58 -11.89
CA SER A 902 30.59 -9.61 -13.15
C SER A 902 32.00 -10.21 -13.00
N GLY A 903 32.43 -10.96 -14.01
CA GLY A 903 33.77 -11.53 -14.13
C GLY A 903 33.84 -12.61 -15.21
N ASP A 904 35.04 -12.98 -15.67
CA ASP A 904 35.27 -14.01 -16.68
C ASP A 904 34.46 -13.81 -17.98
N GLY A 905 34.23 -12.57 -18.41
CA GLY A 905 33.44 -12.26 -19.61
C GLY A 905 31.93 -12.53 -19.50
N LYS A 906 31.37 -12.59 -18.29
CA LYS A 906 29.95 -12.90 -18.03
C LYS A 906 29.41 -12.15 -16.80
N PHE A 907 28.15 -11.71 -16.90
CA PHE A 907 27.32 -11.43 -15.73
C PHE A 907 26.70 -12.74 -15.25
N GLU A 908 26.87 -13.06 -13.98
CA GLU A 908 26.29 -14.25 -13.35
C GLU A 908 25.26 -13.87 -12.29
N PHE A 909 24.24 -14.70 -12.16
CA PHE A 909 23.07 -14.41 -11.35
C PHE A 909 22.70 -15.59 -10.47
N TRP A 910 22.50 -15.33 -9.19
CA TRP A 910 22.06 -16.29 -8.18
C TRP A 910 20.82 -15.78 -7.45
N ARG A 911 20.04 -16.72 -6.93
CA ARG A 911 18.93 -16.47 -5.99
C ARG A 911 19.29 -17.07 -4.64
N PHE A 912 19.09 -16.33 -3.57
CA PHE A 912 19.35 -16.76 -2.19
C PHE A 912 18.12 -16.67 -1.27
N ARG A 913 16.95 -16.32 -1.81
CA ARG A 913 15.67 -16.27 -1.07
C ARG A 913 14.49 -16.62 -1.99
N SER A 914 13.43 -17.22 -1.45
CA SER A 914 12.24 -17.66 -2.20
C SER A 914 11.12 -16.62 -2.21
#